data_AF-A0A835GQ84-F1
#
_entry.id   AF-A0A835GQ84-F1
#
_cell.length_a   1.000
_cell.length_b   1.000
_cell.length_c   1.000
_cell.angle_alpha   90.00
_cell.angle_beta   90.00
_cell.angle_gamma   90.00
#
_symmetry.space_group_name_H-M   'P 1'
#
loop_
_entity.id
_entity.type
_entity.pdbx_description
1 polymer ?
#
loop_
_entity_poly.entity_id
_entity_poly.type
_entity_poly.pdbx_seq_one_letter_code
_entity_poly.pdbx_strand_id
1 'polypeptide(L)'
;MFNKRLDIYNKTELLAFSYTNNNTTMSQPSFEGSFEDISETQLEFIKKVIEEQGFRDCKITFKAAGAAGDNYSANVKRINVEGENGSLSMIAKIAPTNEMVRLRMGSQFSFGNECIIYSEFLPKLRQLQNQINNPEEDLYKFPKCYGANPEAPNEVILLEDLKTEDYNMLDRFKPLSDECMRSVLKNLAIYHSLSYVLKNKEPDTFNSFKNKLKDMWGAMLAFPPEALGYFNQLEDFAIGVLDDPEHKNIVKNKVTEVISRADKMTKFEDGSRYAVIQHGDAWVNNIMFKLEGESVKDSILIDYQLSKNFSPAYDLLYLIFNCTDHESRVKNFYNWLDYYHSELDKSLSNYGLKANYVYPRDQLDADLKRYGKLSFGCCVLLTSVLTANSEEAAKFKENFDANGFDQVAAPEDIFQSETAARMKKRYTDTTMSQLKLEGDFQDISGPQLEFIKKVIEENGFKNNKVTIKNVGIVGDNYGANVKRINIEAENGNLSMIAKIAPTTDSIRIRSNAVITFGNEHLMYTKFLPKLNEIQKKEEIPEEELFIFPKCYGSNPEAPNEVILLEDLKCKNYIMKDRSKSLPNECVTSILKNLAIYHSISYVLRHKEPDTYNFFKDNLKEVLAAMTETGNLDANNFDMVEDFMINLLEDPEHKNVLKNKLCRLPQAVVKMAKFEDNNRYSVVVHGDAWTNNIMFRFEGETLKESMLIDYQLSKNGSPVYDLIYVLFNCTDYETRTKNFYDWLDYYHTQLDKSLSNFGLKANYVYPRDKLDADLKRYGKTMFGWSILLCSILLANPEEAAKIKESIESEVPLDAAEAADVFQADTTMLLKERIIGLIKSFQNYGDFQDISEGQLQFIKNVIEEKGFKDSKVIFAPAGVAGDNYAANVKRIKVEGENGQLSIIAKIAPTNELVRKRINATTMFGNEHLIYTEFLPKLLQLQKQVGTPDEELVKFPKCYGTNIEAPNEVILLEDLKELGFSMQDRLNSLSDECVSSVLKNLAIYHSLSYVLKSKEPDTYNYFKDNLRDMWGAMADLPKEELAYFGQLEEFTMQMLDDPEHQKHIKNRISEIAPRAAKMSKLENGSRYAVIQHGDAWTNNIMFKFEARRDFEGIDSNRLPGSKEFQSSE
;
A
#
# COMPACT_ATOMS: atom_id res chain seq x y z
N MET A 1 -0.69 -69.98 -4.81
CA MET A 1 -1.57 -71.15 -5.06
C MET A 1 -2.74 -70.69 -5.92
N PHE A 2 -2.88 -71.31 -7.09
CA PHE A 2 -4.13 -71.69 -7.75
C PHE A 2 -5.43 -70.90 -7.45
N ASN A 3 -6.00 -70.42 -8.58
CA ASN A 3 -7.37 -70.66 -9.07
C ASN A 3 -8.47 -69.59 -8.94
N LYS A 4 -9.11 -69.39 -10.12
CA LYS A 4 -10.53 -69.11 -10.42
C LYS A 4 -11.00 -67.64 -10.45
N ARG A 5 -11.22 -67.09 -11.66
CA ARG A 5 -12.49 -67.17 -12.41
C ARG A 5 -12.40 -66.44 -13.77
N LEU A 6 -12.52 -67.21 -14.84
CA LEU A 6 -13.02 -66.81 -16.16
C LEU A 6 -14.56 -66.90 -16.14
N ASP A 7 -15.22 -65.91 -16.75
CA ASP A 7 -16.45 -65.97 -17.56
C ASP A 7 -17.37 -64.75 -17.36
N ILE A 8 -18.06 -64.43 -18.47
CA ILE A 8 -19.16 -63.46 -18.67
C ILE A 8 -18.70 -62.12 -19.27
N TYR A 9 -18.64 -62.05 -20.61
CA TYR A 9 -19.56 -61.24 -21.45
C TYR A 9 -19.23 -61.47 -22.94
N ASN A 10 -19.92 -62.44 -23.57
CA ASN A 10 -20.04 -62.57 -25.01
C ASN A 10 -21.51 -62.29 -25.39
N LYS A 11 -21.76 -61.17 -26.05
CA LYS A 11 -22.93 -60.93 -26.90
C LYS A 11 -22.50 -59.98 -28.02
N THR A 12 -21.95 -60.57 -29.07
CA THR A 12 -21.77 -59.92 -30.37
C THR A 12 -22.72 -60.62 -31.33
N GLU A 13 -23.74 -59.90 -31.81
CA GLU A 13 -24.58 -60.36 -32.91
C GLU A 13 -23.72 -60.44 -34.18
N LEU A 14 -23.50 -61.67 -34.63
CA LEU A 14 -22.99 -61.99 -35.96
C LEU A 14 -24.10 -61.72 -36.98
N LEU A 15 -23.96 -60.65 -37.77
CA LEU A 15 -24.57 -60.59 -39.10
C LEU A 15 -23.57 -61.11 -40.12
N ALA A 16 -23.77 -62.38 -40.49
CA ALA A 16 -23.13 -63.00 -41.63
C ALA A 16 -23.62 -62.33 -42.93
N PHE A 17 -22.68 -61.87 -43.77
CA PHE A 17 -22.94 -61.71 -45.20
C PHE A 17 -22.03 -62.64 -45.99
N SER A 18 -22.70 -63.48 -46.76
CA SER A 18 -22.18 -64.51 -47.64
C SER A 18 -21.31 -63.96 -48.76
N TYR A 19 -20.17 -64.60 -48.98
CA TYR A 19 -19.44 -64.54 -50.25
C TYR A 19 -20.36 -64.96 -51.39
N THR A 20 -20.63 -64.05 -52.32
CA THR A 20 -21.09 -64.39 -53.67
C THR A 20 -20.04 -63.91 -54.65
N ASN A 21 -19.40 -64.87 -55.31
CA ASN A 21 -18.58 -64.65 -56.49
C ASN A 21 -19.45 -64.01 -57.57
N ASN A 22 -19.14 -62.77 -57.95
CA ASN A 22 -19.50 -62.22 -59.25
C ASN A 22 -18.26 -61.54 -59.84
N ASN A 23 -17.72 -62.18 -60.88
CA ASN A 23 -16.81 -61.58 -61.82
C ASN A 23 -17.48 -60.36 -62.45
N THR A 24 -17.05 -59.18 -62.04
CA THR A 24 -17.20 -57.94 -62.80
C THR A 24 -15.88 -57.21 -62.67
N THR A 25 -15.15 -57.08 -63.77
CA THR A 25 -13.94 -56.26 -63.90
C THR A 25 -14.28 -54.81 -63.51
N MET A 26 -14.11 -54.47 -62.22
CA MET A 26 -14.01 -53.09 -61.76
C MET A 26 -12.57 -52.64 -61.96
N SER A 27 -12.37 -51.55 -62.69
CA SER A 27 -11.09 -50.86 -62.78
C SER A 27 -10.61 -50.51 -61.39
N GLN A 28 -9.43 -50.98 -60.99
CA GLN A 28 -8.77 -50.52 -59.78
C GLN A 28 -8.60 -48.99 -59.83
N PRO A 29 -8.78 -48.26 -58.73
CA PRO A 29 -8.38 -46.86 -58.67
C PRO A 29 -6.88 -46.77 -58.97
N SER A 30 -6.50 -45.93 -59.92
CA SER A 30 -5.08 -45.72 -60.26
C SER A 30 -4.46 -44.79 -59.21
N PHE A 31 -3.78 -45.37 -58.24
CA PHE A 31 -2.87 -44.61 -57.39
C PHE A 31 -1.68 -44.16 -58.24
N GLU A 32 -1.38 -42.87 -58.21
CA GLU A 32 -0.24 -42.26 -58.92
C GLU A 32 0.63 -41.47 -57.94
N GLY A 33 1.92 -41.33 -58.26
CA GLY A 33 2.87 -40.54 -57.47
C GLY A 33 3.56 -41.35 -56.37
N SER A 34 3.99 -40.67 -55.29
CA SER A 34 4.90 -41.24 -54.29
C SER A 34 4.17 -42.01 -53.18
N PHE A 35 3.74 -43.25 -53.45
CA PHE A 35 3.01 -44.11 -52.50
C PHE A 35 3.72 -45.42 -52.13
N GLU A 36 4.94 -45.63 -52.60
CA GLU A 36 5.70 -46.88 -52.45
C GLU A 36 6.09 -47.21 -51.00
N ASP A 37 6.10 -46.20 -50.13
CA ASP A 37 6.41 -46.28 -48.70
C ASP A 37 5.16 -46.45 -47.81
N ILE A 38 3.98 -46.68 -48.40
CA ILE A 38 2.70 -46.85 -47.71
C ILE A 38 2.28 -48.32 -47.76
N SER A 39 1.87 -48.90 -46.63
CA SER A 39 1.41 -50.30 -46.60
C SER A 39 0.05 -50.50 -47.27
N GLU A 40 -0.25 -51.73 -47.70
CA GLU A 40 -1.57 -52.06 -48.26
C GLU A 40 -2.71 -51.71 -47.29
N THR A 41 -2.56 -52.05 -46.00
CA THR A 41 -3.54 -51.73 -44.96
C THR A 41 -3.74 -50.21 -44.80
N GLN A 42 -2.65 -49.43 -44.89
CA GLN A 42 -2.73 -47.97 -44.83
C GLN A 42 -3.43 -47.41 -46.08
N LEU A 43 -3.14 -47.93 -47.27
CA LEU A 43 -3.80 -47.54 -48.52
C LEU A 43 -5.30 -47.90 -48.51
N GLU A 44 -5.68 -49.06 -47.98
CA GLU A 44 -7.08 -49.46 -47.81
C GLU A 44 -7.83 -48.51 -46.88
N PHE A 45 -7.23 -48.11 -45.77
CA PHE A 45 -7.81 -47.11 -44.87
C PHE A 45 -7.98 -45.76 -45.57
N ILE A 46 -6.96 -45.28 -46.27
CA ILE A 46 -7.02 -44.01 -47.01
C ILE A 46 -8.14 -44.05 -48.05
N LYS A 47 -8.23 -45.14 -48.82
CA LYS A 47 -9.28 -45.35 -49.81
C LYS A 47 -10.66 -45.33 -49.18
N LYS A 48 -10.86 -46.04 -48.07
CA LYS A 48 -12.13 -46.07 -47.34
C LYS A 48 -12.56 -44.67 -46.92
N VAL A 49 -11.65 -43.86 -46.35
CA VAL A 49 -11.97 -42.49 -45.93
C VAL A 49 -12.34 -41.61 -47.13
N ILE A 50 -11.65 -41.74 -48.26
CA ILE A 50 -11.97 -41.03 -49.51
C ILE A 50 -13.37 -41.40 -50.02
N GLU A 51 -13.72 -42.69 -49.99
CA GLU A 51 -15.05 -43.17 -50.37
C GLU A 51 -16.15 -42.64 -49.44
N GLU A 52 -15.86 -42.52 -48.13
CA GLU A 52 -16.75 -41.91 -47.14
C GLU A 52 -16.98 -40.41 -47.38
N GLN A 53 -16.01 -39.71 -48.02
CA GLN A 53 -16.20 -38.33 -48.48
C GLN A 53 -16.96 -38.23 -49.82
N GLY A 54 -17.44 -39.36 -50.38
CA GLY A 54 -18.26 -39.38 -51.59
C GLY A 54 -17.46 -39.41 -52.91
N PHE A 55 -16.18 -39.75 -52.87
CA PHE A 55 -15.33 -39.92 -54.06
C PHE A 55 -15.14 -41.41 -54.36
N ARG A 56 -15.87 -41.94 -55.36
CA ARG A 56 -15.76 -43.31 -55.87
C ARG A 56 -15.15 -43.29 -57.27
N ASP A 57 -14.37 -44.32 -57.63
CA ASP A 57 -13.71 -44.44 -58.93
C ASP A 57 -12.91 -43.20 -59.36
N CYS A 58 -12.23 -42.58 -58.39
CA CYS A 58 -11.48 -41.34 -58.55
C CYS A 58 -9.99 -41.58 -58.81
N LYS A 59 -9.33 -40.58 -59.42
CA LYS A 59 -7.87 -40.55 -59.54
C LYS A 59 -7.27 -40.02 -58.24
N ILE A 60 -6.37 -40.79 -57.63
CA ILE A 60 -5.73 -40.43 -56.35
C ILE A 60 -4.23 -40.27 -56.58
N THR A 61 -3.73 -39.05 -56.37
CA THR A 61 -2.32 -38.71 -56.57
C THR A 61 -1.64 -38.37 -55.24
N PHE A 62 -0.54 -39.07 -54.93
CA PHE A 62 0.31 -38.80 -53.77
C PHE A 62 1.49 -37.92 -54.14
N LYS A 63 1.71 -36.86 -53.37
CA LYS A 63 2.88 -35.98 -53.48
C LYS A 63 3.51 -35.80 -52.10
N ALA A 64 4.81 -35.55 -52.03
CA ALA A 64 5.42 -35.11 -50.79
C ALA A 64 4.80 -33.78 -50.32
N ALA A 65 4.53 -33.65 -49.01
CA ALA A 65 4.06 -32.40 -48.42
C ALA A 65 5.21 -31.68 -47.71
N GLY A 66 5.67 -30.57 -48.26
CA GLY A 66 6.81 -29.79 -47.73
C GLY A 66 8.12 -30.04 -48.47
N ALA A 67 9.19 -29.36 -48.05
CA ALA A 67 10.55 -29.59 -48.56
C ALA A 67 11.21 -30.77 -47.82
N ALA A 68 12.30 -31.30 -48.40
CA ALA A 68 13.11 -32.30 -47.71
C ALA A 68 13.59 -31.74 -46.35
N GLY A 69 13.38 -32.49 -45.28
CA GLY A 69 13.74 -32.07 -43.92
C GLY A 69 12.69 -31.26 -43.16
N ASP A 70 11.49 -31.02 -43.70
CA ASP A 70 10.40 -30.37 -42.94
C ASP A 70 9.66 -31.34 -41.99
N ASN A 71 9.71 -32.66 -42.27
CA ASN A 71 8.96 -33.68 -41.55
C ASN A 71 9.91 -34.72 -40.93
N TYR A 72 10.49 -34.37 -39.76
CA TYR A 72 11.49 -35.19 -39.08
C TYR A 72 10.94 -36.54 -38.61
N SER A 73 9.70 -36.57 -38.09
CA SER A 73 9.14 -37.74 -37.38
C SER A 73 8.11 -38.58 -38.15
N ALA A 74 7.72 -38.18 -39.37
CA ALA A 74 6.65 -38.82 -40.13
C ALA A 74 6.82 -38.69 -41.66
N ASN A 75 6.18 -39.58 -42.41
CA ASN A 75 5.97 -39.41 -43.85
C ASN A 75 4.68 -38.61 -44.05
N VAL A 76 4.82 -37.33 -44.38
CA VAL A 76 3.69 -36.45 -44.68
C VAL A 76 3.51 -36.35 -46.19
N LYS A 77 2.34 -36.76 -46.67
CA LYS A 77 1.98 -36.78 -48.09
C LYS A 77 0.77 -35.89 -48.33
N ARG A 78 0.76 -35.14 -49.42
CA ARG A 78 -0.44 -34.50 -49.94
C ARG A 78 -1.14 -35.47 -50.86
N ILE A 79 -2.42 -35.71 -50.61
CA ILE A 79 -3.30 -36.54 -51.43
C ILE A 79 -4.22 -35.61 -52.20
N ASN A 80 -4.14 -35.65 -53.52
CA ASN A 80 -5.09 -34.99 -54.41
C ASN A 80 -6.01 -36.03 -55.01
N VAL A 81 -7.31 -35.86 -54.79
CA VAL A 81 -8.37 -36.71 -55.31
C VAL A 81 -9.12 -35.95 -56.39
N GLU A 82 -9.20 -36.51 -57.59
CA GLU A 82 -9.95 -35.97 -58.72
C GLU A 82 -11.08 -36.94 -59.08
N GLY A 83 -12.34 -36.49 -58.98
CA GLY A 83 -13.52 -37.29 -59.32
C GLY A 83 -14.65 -36.45 -59.90
N GLU A 84 -15.76 -37.09 -60.25
CA GLU A 84 -16.93 -36.40 -60.86
C GLU A 84 -17.56 -35.35 -59.92
N ASN A 85 -17.39 -35.51 -58.60
CA ASN A 85 -17.90 -34.58 -57.57
C ASN A 85 -16.93 -33.41 -57.26
N GLY A 86 -15.88 -33.21 -58.07
CA GLY A 86 -14.89 -32.15 -57.89
C GLY A 86 -13.50 -32.67 -57.51
N SER A 87 -12.71 -31.81 -56.89
CA SER A 87 -11.37 -32.17 -56.39
C SER A 87 -11.29 -31.98 -54.87
N LEU A 88 -10.63 -32.92 -54.18
CA LEU A 88 -10.35 -32.85 -52.75
C LEU A 88 -8.84 -32.91 -52.52
N SER A 89 -8.31 -32.04 -51.67
CA SER A 89 -6.92 -32.08 -51.23
C SER A 89 -6.84 -32.36 -49.74
N MET A 90 -5.98 -33.30 -49.34
CA MET A 90 -5.80 -33.72 -47.96
C MET A 90 -4.32 -33.88 -47.64
N ILE A 91 -3.97 -33.74 -46.37
CA ILE A 91 -2.67 -34.09 -45.82
C ILE A 91 -2.79 -35.44 -45.11
N ALA A 92 -1.97 -36.39 -45.51
CA ALA A 92 -1.84 -37.69 -44.87
C ALA A 92 -0.53 -37.76 -44.09
N LYS A 93 -0.63 -37.93 -42.78
CA LYS A 93 0.50 -38.23 -41.90
C LYS A 93 0.49 -39.73 -41.65
N ILE A 94 1.55 -40.41 -42.12
CA ILE A 94 1.61 -41.87 -42.18
C ILE A 94 2.76 -42.36 -41.30
N ALA A 95 2.47 -43.27 -40.37
CA ALA A 95 3.48 -43.85 -39.51
C ALA A 95 4.36 -44.84 -40.29
N PRO A 96 5.67 -44.90 -40.00
CA PRO A 96 6.53 -45.92 -40.55
C PRO A 96 6.05 -47.30 -40.06
N THR A 97 6.13 -48.32 -40.92
CA THR A 97 5.76 -49.70 -40.56
C THR A 97 6.91 -50.51 -39.98
N ASN A 98 8.16 -50.05 -40.17
CA ASN A 98 9.35 -50.70 -39.65
C ASN A 98 9.42 -50.60 -38.13
N GLU A 99 9.35 -51.74 -37.42
CA GLU A 99 9.29 -51.80 -35.96
C GLU A 99 10.47 -51.13 -35.25
N MET A 100 11.69 -51.24 -35.79
CA MET A 100 12.87 -50.60 -35.21
C MET A 100 12.81 -49.08 -35.32
N VAL A 101 12.39 -48.56 -36.47
CA VAL A 101 12.16 -47.12 -36.66
C VAL A 101 11.05 -46.64 -35.71
N ARG A 102 9.95 -47.39 -35.62
CA ARG A 102 8.82 -47.05 -34.74
C ARG A 102 9.22 -46.96 -33.26
N LEU A 103 10.02 -47.92 -32.79
CA LEU A 103 10.51 -47.93 -31.41
C LEU A 103 11.43 -46.72 -31.13
N ARG A 104 12.36 -46.43 -32.04
CA ARG A 104 13.33 -45.32 -31.91
C ARG A 104 12.68 -43.95 -31.97
N MET A 105 11.68 -43.77 -32.83
CA MET A 105 10.96 -42.51 -32.99
C MET A 105 9.81 -42.33 -31.99
N GLY A 106 9.51 -43.34 -31.16
CA GLY A 106 8.33 -43.35 -30.31
C GLY A 106 7.03 -43.21 -31.12
N SER A 107 6.98 -43.73 -32.36
CA SER A 107 5.87 -43.50 -33.30
C SER A 107 4.52 -43.90 -32.74
N GLN A 108 4.46 -44.96 -31.94
CA GLN A 108 3.23 -45.40 -31.27
C GLN A 108 2.66 -44.33 -30.33
N PHE A 109 3.53 -43.55 -29.66
CA PHE A 109 3.11 -42.50 -28.75
C PHE A 109 2.76 -41.21 -29.50
N SER A 110 3.60 -40.76 -30.44
CA SER A 110 3.36 -39.53 -31.21
C SER A 110 2.09 -39.61 -32.05
N PHE A 111 1.96 -40.66 -32.88
CA PHE A 111 0.78 -40.85 -33.72
C PHE A 111 -0.46 -41.18 -32.89
N GLY A 112 -0.32 -41.95 -31.80
CA GLY A 112 -1.42 -42.25 -30.89
C GLY A 112 -2.00 -40.98 -30.26
N ASN A 113 -1.15 -40.12 -29.70
CA ASN A 113 -1.56 -38.83 -29.14
C ASN A 113 -2.25 -37.97 -30.20
N GLU A 114 -1.65 -37.82 -31.38
CA GLU A 114 -2.20 -36.97 -32.44
C GLU A 114 -3.54 -37.51 -32.98
N CYS A 115 -3.69 -38.84 -33.10
CA CYS A 115 -4.98 -39.46 -33.43
C CYS A 115 -6.05 -39.10 -32.41
N ILE A 116 -5.76 -39.22 -31.11
CA ILE A 116 -6.71 -38.87 -30.04
C ILE A 116 -7.09 -37.39 -30.10
N ILE A 117 -6.10 -36.51 -30.32
CA ILE A 117 -6.35 -35.06 -30.36
C ILE A 117 -7.28 -34.69 -31.51
N TYR A 118 -7.00 -35.15 -32.73
CA TYR A 118 -7.79 -34.78 -33.91
C TYR A 118 -9.13 -35.49 -34.01
N SER A 119 -9.19 -36.78 -33.66
CA SER A 119 -10.43 -37.57 -33.84
C SER A 119 -11.39 -37.47 -32.66
N GLU A 120 -10.91 -37.12 -31.46
CA GLU A 120 -11.73 -37.09 -30.26
C GLU A 120 -11.69 -35.74 -29.50
N PHE A 121 -10.50 -35.26 -29.12
CA PHE A 121 -10.38 -34.10 -28.20
C PHE A 121 -10.80 -32.77 -28.83
N LEU A 122 -10.26 -32.41 -30.00
CA LEU A 122 -10.61 -31.17 -30.71
C LEU A 122 -12.10 -31.13 -31.11
N PRO A 123 -12.71 -32.22 -31.62
CA PRO A 123 -14.16 -32.30 -31.79
C PRO A 123 -14.94 -32.06 -30.49
N LYS A 124 -14.45 -32.56 -29.34
CA LYS A 124 -15.08 -32.29 -28.04
C LYS A 124 -14.98 -30.83 -27.64
N LEU A 125 -13.85 -30.17 -27.87
CA LEU A 125 -13.72 -28.72 -27.64
C LEU A 125 -14.67 -27.94 -28.55
N ARG A 126 -14.81 -28.31 -29.82
CA ARG A 126 -15.79 -27.72 -30.74
C ARG A 126 -17.22 -27.90 -30.23
N GLN A 127 -17.56 -29.07 -29.69
CA GLN A 127 -18.87 -29.32 -29.08
C GLN A 127 -19.14 -28.35 -27.93
N LEU A 128 -18.15 -28.10 -27.06
CA LEU A 128 -18.27 -27.11 -25.97
C LEU A 128 -18.46 -25.68 -26.49
N GLN A 129 -17.80 -25.30 -27.59
CA GLN A 129 -17.98 -23.97 -28.20
C GLN A 129 -19.36 -23.79 -28.85
N ASN A 130 -19.87 -24.84 -29.50
CA ASN A 130 -21.19 -24.82 -30.14
C ASN A 130 -22.34 -24.73 -29.12
N GLN A 131 -22.15 -25.17 -27.87
CA GLN A 131 -23.19 -25.11 -26.84
C GLN A 131 -23.52 -23.68 -26.38
N ILE A 132 -22.61 -22.74 -26.54
CA ILE A 132 -22.75 -21.36 -26.04
C ILE A 132 -22.68 -20.29 -27.14
N ASN A 133 -22.70 -20.70 -28.41
CA ASN A 133 -22.65 -19.82 -29.58
C ASN A 133 -21.51 -18.77 -29.51
N ASN A 134 -20.28 -19.23 -29.29
CA ASN A 134 -19.11 -18.34 -29.28
C ASN A 134 -19.03 -17.50 -30.58
N PRO A 135 -18.59 -16.23 -30.50
CA PRO A 135 -18.22 -15.45 -31.68
C PRO A 135 -17.19 -16.21 -32.54
N GLU A 136 -17.28 -16.04 -33.85
CA GLU A 136 -16.41 -16.74 -34.81
C GLU A 136 -14.91 -16.46 -34.56
N GLU A 137 -14.59 -15.26 -34.09
CA GLU A 137 -13.23 -14.82 -33.73
C GLU A 137 -12.66 -15.45 -32.44
N ASP A 138 -13.51 -16.09 -31.63
CA ASP A 138 -13.15 -16.78 -30.38
C ASP A 138 -13.25 -18.32 -30.53
N LEU A 139 -13.49 -18.81 -31.76
CA LEU A 139 -13.48 -20.23 -32.08
C LEU A 139 -12.04 -20.74 -32.18
N TYR A 140 -11.73 -21.85 -31.50
CA TYR A 140 -10.44 -22.49 -31.68
C TYR A 140 -10.41 -23.13 -33.08
N LYS A 141 -9.51 -22.71 -33.96
CA LYS A 141 -9.43 -23.21 -35.34
C LYS A 141 -8.41 -24.34 -35.43
N PHE A 142 -8.77 -25.40 -36.16
CA PHE A 142 -7.93 -26.57 -36.38
C PHE A 142 -8.34 -27.25 -37.69
N PRO A 143 -7.40 -27.94 -38.39
CA PRO A 143 -7.71 -28.68 -39.60
C PRO A 143 -8.82 -29.70 -39.40
N LYS A 144 -9.75 -29.80 -40.33
CA LYS A 144 -10.73 -30.90 -40.33
C LYS A 144 -10.01 -32.25 -40.41
N CYS A 145 -10.33 -33.17 -39.51
CA CYS A 145 -9.90 -34.56 -39.58
C CYS A 145 -10.91 -35.36 -40.41
N TYR A 146 -10.46 -35.92 -41.54
CA TYR A 146 -11.27 -36.79 -42.38
C TYR A 146 -11.30 -38.22 -41.85
N GLY A 147 -10.23 -38.67 -41.19
CA GLY A 147 -10.16 -39.98 -40.56
C GLY A 147 -8.81 -40.19 -39.87
N ALA A 148 -8.81 -40.98 -38.79
CA ALA A 148 -7.61 -41.38 -38.07
C ALA A 148 -7.65 -42.89 -37.78
N ASN A 149 -6.57 -43.60 -38.08
CA ASN A 149 -6.34 -44.98 -37.68
C ASN A 149 -5.25 -45.00 -36.60
N PRO A 150 -5.55 -45.36 -35.33
CA PRO A 150 -4.56 -45.45 -34.27
C PRO A 150 -3.87 -46.83 -34.18
N GLU A 151 -4.26 -47.80 -35.01
CA GLU A 151 -3.81 -49.20 -34.89
C GLU A 151 -2.37 -49.38 -35.40
N ALA A 152 -1.46 -49.66 -34.47
CA ALA A 152 -0.08 -50.04 -34.75
C ALA A 152 0.01 -51.32 -35.61
N PRO A 153 0.87 -51.40 -36.66
CA PRO A 153 1.79 -50.39 -37.19
C PRO A 153 1.23 -49.53 -38.34
N ASN A 154 -0.08 -49.49 -38.52
CA ASN A 154 -0.75 -48.91 -39.67
C ASN A 154 -1.35 -47.53 -39.36
N GLU A 155 -0.73 -46.77 -38.45
CA GLU A 155 -1.29 -45.50 -38.05
C GLU A 155 -1.29 -44.48 -39.20
N VAL A 156 -2.44 -43.82 -39.41
CA VAL A 156 -2.65 -42.83 -40.47
C VAL A 156 -3.59 -41.76 -39.96
N ILE A 157 -3.26 -40.49 -40.20
CA ILE A 157 -4.14 -39.34 -39.94
C ILE A 157 -4.35 -38.57 -41.24
N LEU A 158 -5.61 -38.38 -41.63
CA LEU A 158 -6.02 -37.63 -42.80
C LEU A 158 -6.63 -36.29 -42.38
N LEU A 159 -5.95 -35.20 -42.71
CA LEU A 159 -6.30 -33.83 -42.33
C LEU A 159 -6.60 -32.97 -43.57
N GLU A 160 -7.31 -31.88 -43.35
CA GLU A 160 -7.50 -30.80 -44.30
C GLU A 160 -6.19 -30.19 -44.77
N ASP A 161 -6.06 -29.98 -46.09
CA ASP A 161 -4.92 -29.24 -46.64
C ASP A 161 -5.17 -27.73 -46.55
N LEU A 162 -4.71 -27.13 -45.46
CA LEU A 162 -4.85 -25.70 -45.18
C LEU A 162 -4.21 -24.79 -46.26
N LYS A 163 -3.32 -25.31 -47.12
CA LYS A 163 -2.79 -24.53 -48.25
C LYS A 163 -3.86 -24.13 -49.25
N THR A 164 -4.97 -24.88 -49.33
CA THR A 164 -6.11 -24.55 -50.19
C THR A 164 -6.84 -23.27 -49.74
N GLU A 165 -6.62 -22.85 -48.50
CA GLU A 165 -7.21 -21.66 -47.87
C GLU A 165 -6.16 -20.56 -47.59
N ASP A 166 -5.06 -20.55 -48.34
CA ASP A 166 -3.95 -19.58 -48.26
C ASP A 166 -3.16 -19.55 -46.95
N TYR A 167 -3.27 -20.59 -46.11
CA TYR A 167 -2.40 -20.72 -44.94
C TYR A 167 -1.02 -21.24 -45.35
N ASN A 168 0.04 -20.62 -44.83
CA ASN A 168 1.42 -20.93 -45.14
C ASN A 168 2.28 -20.99 -43.86
N MET A 169 3.27 -21.88 -43.84
CA MET A 169 4.33 -21.85 -42.82
C MET A 169 5.27 -20.68 -43.10
N LEU A 170 5.75 -20.03 -42.04
CA LEU A 170 6.75 -18.97 -42.14
C LEU A 170 8.17 -19.55 -42.14
N ASP A 171 9.13 -18.74 -42.56
CA ASP A 171 10.54 -19.12 -42.62
C ASP A 171 11.11 -19.38 -41.22
N ARG A 172 11.49 -20.64 -40.96
CA ARG A 172 11.99 -21.09 -39.64
C ARG A 172 13.30 -20.45 -39.19
N PHE A 173 14.05 -19.84 -40.12
CA PHE A 173 15.29 -19.14 -39.79
C PHE A 173 15.07 -17.69 -39.37
N LYS A 174 13.83 -17.19 -39.46
CA LYS A 174 13.45 -15.83 -39.06
C LYS A 174 12.62 -15.85 -37.77
N PRO A 175 12.81 -14.87 -36.88
CA PRO A 175 11.95 -14.71 -35.72
C PRO A 175 10.54 -14.28 -36.15
N LEU A 176 9.51 -14.72 -35.42
CA LEU A 176 8.15 -14.26 -35.61
C LEU A 176 8.01 -12.80 -35.19
N SER A 177 7.21 -12.03 -35.94
CA SER A 177 6.85 -10.65 -35.57
C SER A 177 5.94 -10.60 -34.34
N ASP A 178 5.80 -9.43 -33.72
CA ASP A 178 4.90 -9.21 -32.58
C ASP A 178 3.44 -9.60 -32.93
N GLU A 179 2.96 -9.25 -34.14
CA GLU A 179 1.62 -9.61 -34.60
C GLU A 179 1.45 -11.13 -34.74
N CYS A 180 2.45 -11.82 -35.30
CA CYS A 180 2.43 -13.29 -35.40
C CYS A 180 2.40 -13.92 -34.01
N MET A 181 3.23 -13.42 -33.09
CA MET A 181 3.28 -13.90 -31.71
C MET A 181 1.94 -13.73 -31.01
N ARG A 182 1.31 -12.55 -31.09
CA ARG A 182 -0.01 -12.30 -30.50
C ARG A 182 -1.08 -13.23 -31.07
N SER A 183 -1.11 -13.43 -32.39
CA SER A 183 -2.06 -14.35 -33.03
C SER A 183 -1.96 -15.77 -32.45
N VAL A 184 -0.74 -16.28 -32.26
CA VAL A 184 -0.51 -17.64 -31.71
C VAL A 184 -0.83 -17.70 -30.22
N LEU A 185 -0.44 -16.69 -29.44
CA LEU A 185 -0.73 -16.61 -28.01
C LEU A 185 -2.24 -16.58 -27.74
N LYS A 186 -3.01 -15.84 -28.57
CA LYS A 186 -4.48 -15.86 -28.50
C LYS A 186 -5.02 -17.27 -28.71
N ASN A 187 -4.54 -17.99 -29.72
CA ASN A 187 -4.97 -19.36 -29.98
C ASN A 187 -4.61 -20.34 -28.85
N LEU A 188 -3.40 -20.24 -28.27
CA LEU A 188 -3.03 -21.03 -27.09
C LEU A 188 -3.90 -20.69 -25.89
N ALA A 189 -4.24 -19.41 -25.68
CA ALA A 189 -5.13 -18.98 -24.60
C ALA A 189 -6.54 -19.59 -24.75
N ILE A 190 -7.09 -19.56 -25.96
CA ILE A 190 -8.38 -20.21 -26.27
C ILE A 190 -8.27 -21.72 -26.02
N TYR A 191 -7.24 -22.39 -26.54
CA TYR A 191 -7.02 -23.82 -26.36
C TYR A 191 -6.92 -24.23 -24.88
N HIS A 192 -6.07 -23.55 -24.11
CA HIS A 192 -5.88 -23.81 -22.68
C HIS A 192 -7.15 -23.52 -21.86
N SER A 193 -7.88 -22.45 -22.20
CA SER A 193 -9.17 -22.16 -21.55
C SER A 193 -10.19 -23.28 -21.77
N LEU A 194 -10.34 -23.79 -23.00
CA LEU A 194 -11.29 -24.84 -23.35
C LEU A 194 -10.92 -26.17 -22.69
N SER A 195 -9.63 -26.47 -22.62
CA SER A 195 -9.08 -27.61 -21.89
C SER A 195 -9.45 -27.56 -20.40
N TYR A 196 -9.32 -26.38 -19.77
CA TYR A 196 -9.75 -26.17 -18.39
C TYR A 196 -11.27 -26.20 -18.23
N VAL A 197 -12.03 -25.63 -19.16
CA VAL A 197 -13.50 -25.69 -19.15
C VAL A 197 -13.97 -27.14 -19.20
N LEU A 198 -13.35 -27.98 -20.02
CA LEU A 198 -13.63 -29.42 -20.05
C LEU A 198 -13.30 -30.07 -18.71
N LYS A 199 -12.13 -29.78 -18.12
CA LYS A 199 -11.73 -30.25 -16.79
C LYS A 199 -12.76 -29.89 -15.70
N ASN A 200 -13.33 -28.69 -15.78
CA ASN A 200 -14.27 -28.17 -14.80
C ASN A 200 -15.71 -28.68 -15.01
N LYS A 201 -16.20 -28.71 -16.26
CA LYS A 201 -17.59 -29.06 -16.59
C LYS A 201 -17.81 -30.56 -16.79
N GLU A 202 -16.82 -31.26 -17.34
CA GLU A 202 -16.88 -32.69 -17.65
C GLU A 202 -15.58 -33.40 -17.19
N PRO A 203 -15.30 -33.46 -15.88
CA PRO A 203 -14.04 -33.96 -15.33
C PRO A 203 -13.73 -35.41 -15.72
N ASP A 204 -14.74 -36.28 -15.82
CA ASP A 204 -14.53 -37.68 -16.23
C ASP A 204 -14.07 -37.79 -17.69
N THR A 205 -14.63 -36.96 -18.56
CA THR A 205 -14.22 -36.87 -19.97
C THR A 205 -12.82 -36.30 -20.08
N PHE A 206 -12.49 -35.24 -19.34
CA PHE A 206 -11.12 -34.71 -19.27
C PHE A 206 -10.13 -35.77 -18.78
N ASN A 207 -10.45 -36.48 -17.69
CA ASN A 207 -9.60 -37.53 -17.14
C ASN A 207 -9.42 -38.70 -18.11
N SER A 208 -10.44 -39.03 -18.90
CA SER A 208 -10.32 -40.01 -19.98
C SER A 208 -9.23 -39.60 -20.99
N PHE A 209 -9.26 -38.35 -21.46
CA PHE A 209 -8.22 -37.82 -22.36
C PHE A 209 -6.84 -37.76 -21.70
N LYS A 210 -6.75 -37.24 -20.47
CA LYS A 210 -5.50 -37.22 -19.69
C LYS A 210 -4.84 -38.61 -19.63
N ASN A 211 -5.64 -39.66 -19.44
CA ASN A 211 -5.12 -41.03 -19.28
C ASN A 211 -4.77 -41.71 -20.63
N LYS A 212 -5.46 -41.32 -21.71
CA LYS A 212 -5.17 -41.79 -23.07
C LYS A 212 -3.86 -41.20 -23.60
N LEU A 213 -3.62 -39.91 -23.38
CA LEU A 213 -2.41 -39.21 -23.83
C LEU A 213 -1.16 -39.70 -23.08
N LYS A 214 -0.07 -39.94 -23.81
CA LYS A 214 1.19 -40.50 -23.27
C LYS A 214 2.31 -39.47 -23.27
N ASP A 215 3.09 -39.46 -22.19
CA ASP A 215 4.25 -38.57 -22.04
C ASP A 215 5.46 -39.10 -22.80
N MET A 216 5.77 -38.49 -23.94
CA MET A 216 6.91 -38.88 -24.78
C MET A 216 8.24 -38.71 -24.05
N TRP A 217 8.42 -37.63 -23.28
CA TRP A 217 9.67 -37.41 -22.51
C TRP A 217 9.86 -38.47 -21.42
N GLY A 218 8.76 -38.91 -20.80
CA GLY A 218 8.77 -40.01 -19.84
C GLY A 218 9.10 -41.36 -20.50
N ALA A 219 8.63 -41.59 -21.73
CA ALA A 219 8.99 -42.78 -22.49
C ALA A 219 10.49 -42.84 -22.82
N MET A 220 11.15 -41.69 -23.01
CA MET A 220 12.60 -41.63 -23.25
C MET A 220 13.45 -42.06 -22.03
N LEU A 221 12.91 -42.08 -20.80
CA LEU A 221 13.60 -42.62 -19.62
C LEU A 221 13.79 -44.14 -19.68
N ALA A 222 13.00 -44.83 -20.50
CA ALA A 222 13.11 -46.27 -20.67
C ALA A 222 14.24 -46.66 -21.64
N PHE A 223 14.89 -45.68 -22.29
CA PHE A 223 16.05 -45.94 -23.13
C PHE A 223 17.29 -46.31 -22.29
N PRO A 224 18.16 -47.19 -22.81
CA PRO A 224 19.41 -47.55 -22.15
C PRO A 224 20.31 -46.31 -21.95
N PRO A 225 21.13 -46.25 -20.88
CA PRO A 225 22.02 -45.11 -20.61
C PRO A 225 22.94 -44.73 -21.79
N GLU A 226 23.31 -45.71 -22.60
CA GLU A 226 24.09 -45.55 -23.83
C GLU A 226 23.38 -44.65 -24.86
N ALA A 227 22.05 -44.71 -24.95
CA ALA A 227 21.23 -43.91 -25.86
C ALA A 227 21.14 -42.44 -25.43
N LEU A 228 21.40 -42.16 -24.15
CA LEU A 228 21.49 -40.80 -23.62
C LEU A 228 22.84 -40.14 -23.93
N GLY A 229 23.82 -40.91 -24.40
CA GLY A 229 25.15 -40.43 -24.78
C GLY A 229 25.12 -39.33 -25.85
N TYR A 230 24.15 -39.38 -26.77
CA TYR A 230 23.97 -38.37 -27.80
C TYR A 230 23.61 -36.98 -27.24
N PHE A 231 22.86 -36.91 -26.13
CA PHE A 231 22.52 -35.65 -25.45
C PHE A 231 23.77 -34.98 -24.86
N ASN A 232 24.73 -35.77 -24.36
CA ASN A 232 26.02 -35.25 -23.92
C ASN A 232 26.80 -34.67 -25.11
N GLN A 233 26.84 -35.38 -26.25
CA GLN A 233 27.53 -34.89 -27.45
C GLN A 233 26.91 -33.59 -27.99
N LEU A 234 25.58 -33.46 -27.97
CA LEU A 234 24.91 -32.21 -28.36
C LEU A 234 25.22 -31.07 -27.39
N GLU A 235 25.31 -31.34 -26.08
CA GLU A 235 25.71 -30.35 -25.09
C GLU A 235 27.15 -29.89 -25.28
N ASP A 236 28.07 -30.84 -25.47
CA ASP A 236 29.49 -30.57 -25.72
C ASP A 236 29.68 -29.76 -27.01
N PHE A 237 28.93 -30.10 -28.06
CA PHE A 237 28.92 -29.33 -29.30
C PHE A 237 28.39 -27.91 -29.09
N ALA A 238 27.28 -27.74 -28.36
CA ALA A 238 26.72 -26.43 -28.04
C ALA A 238 27.70 -25.56 -27.24
N ILE A 239 28.42 -26.15 -26.29
CA ILE A 239 29.51 -25.50 -25.54
C ILE A 239 30.70 -25.17 -26.45
N GLY A 240 31.03 -26.07 -27.38
CA GLY A 240 32.14 -25.93 -28.32
C GLY A 240 31.96 -24.77 -29.30
N VAL A 241 30.74 -24.55 -29.81
CA VAL A 241 30.45 -23.46 -30.78
C VAL A 241 30.35 -22.08 -30.14
N LEU A 242 30.14 -21.99 -28.82
CA LEU A 242 30.13 -20.72 -28.09
C LEU A 242 31.57 -20.19 -27.92
N ASP A 243 31.74 -18.86 -27.94
CA ASP A 243 33.04 -18.25 -27.64
C ASP A 243 33.17 -17.93 -26.15
N ASP A 244 32.12 -17.35 -25.57
CA ASP A 244 32.12 -16.79 -24.22
C ASP A 244 32.04 -17.89 -23.15
N PRO A 245 33.02 -17.97 -22.21
CA PRO A 245 33.00 -18.93 -21.10
C PRO A 245 31.73 -18.89 -20.24
N GLU A 246 31.07 -17.74 -20.13
CA GLU A 246 29.84 -17.56 -19.38
C GLU A 246 28.65 -18.22 -20.06
N HIS A 247 28.48 -17.99 -21.37
CA HIS A 247 27.45 -18.68 -22.16
C HIS A 247 27.67 -20.21 -22.12
N LYS A 248 28.93 -20.66 -22.18
CA LYS A 248 29.29 -22.08 -22.00
C LYS A 248 28.83 -22.63 -20.65
N ASN A 249 29.05 -21.87 -19.58
CA ASN A 249 28.66 -22.28 -18.23
C ASN A 249 27.14 -22.29 -18.03
N ILE A 250 26.40 -21.39 -18.69
CA ILE A 250 24.93 -21.39 -18.67
C ILE A 250 24.37 -22.64 -19.36
N VAL A 251 24.95 -23.05 -20.49
CA VAL A 251 24.53 -24.25 -21.26
C VAL A 251 24.92 -25.56 -20.56
N LYS A 252 25.99 -25.55 -19.77
CA LYS A 252 26.49 -26.73 -19.08
C LYS A 252 25.41 -27.41 -18.21
N ASN A 253 25.31 -28.72 -18.36
CA ASN A 253 24.34 -29.62 -17.74
C ASN A 253 22.86 -29.32 -18.09
N LYS A 254 22.55 -28.45 -19.07
CA LYS A 254 21.15 -28.08 -19.36
C LYS A 254 20.46 -29.07 -20.27
N VAL A 255 21.16 -29.59 -21.27
CA VAL A 255 20.64 -30.58 -22.23
C VAL A 255 20.60 -31.96 -21.58
N THR A 256 21.68 -32.33 -20.90
CA THR A 256 21.84 -33.63 -20.24
C THR A 256 20.85 -33.86 -19.10
N GLU A 257 20.41 -32.79 -18.43
CA GLU A 257 19.42 -32.86 -17.35
C GLU A 257 17.95 -32.76 -17.83
N VAL A 258 17.67 -32.50 -19.13
CA VAL A 258 16.30 -32.31 -19.67
C VAL A 258 15.38 -33.46 -19.28
N ILE A 259 15.81 -34.70 -19.52
CA ILE A 259 15.01 -35.90 -19.27
C ILE A 259 14.68 -36.05 -17.78
N SER A 260 15.69 -35.89 -16.91
CA SER A 260 15.48 -35.96 -15.46
C SER A 260 14.58 -34.85 -14.92
N ARG A 261 14.61 -33.66 -15.54
CA ARG A 261 13.74 -32.53 -15.19
C ARG A 261 12.33 -32.76 -15.70
N ALA A 262 12.17 -33.24 -16.93
CA ALA A 262 10.87 -33.56 -17.50
C ALA A 262 10.13 -34.59 -16.64
N ASP A 263 10.80 -35.66 -16.20
CA ASP A 263 10.24 -36.64 -15.25
C ASP A 263 9.73 -36.00 -13.95
N LYS A 264 10.60 -35.19 -13.31
CA LYS A 264 10.26 -34.48 -12.06
C LYS A 264 9.05 -33.57 -12.25
N MET A 265 9.00 -32.85 -13.36
CA MET A 265 7.91 -31.93 -13.66
C MET A 265 6.62 -32.68 -14.00
N THR A 266 6.67 -33.78 -14.75
CA THR A 266 5.48 -34.61 -15.03
C THR A 266 4.89 -35.18 -13.75
N LYS A 267 5.73 -35.66 -12.82
CA LYS A 267 5.28 -36.12 -11.49
C LYS A 267 4.67 -34.99 -10.66
N PHE A 268 5.23 -33.78 -10.76
CA PHE A 268 4.70 -32.61 -10.06
C PHE A 268 3.32 -32.18 -10.60
N GLU A 269 3.10 -32.26 -11.91
CA GLU A 269 1.83 -31.91 -12.53
C GLU A 269 0.74 -32.97 -12.34
N ASP A 270 1.08 -34.16 -11.83
CA ASP A 270 0.06 -35.16 -11.51
C ASP A 270 -0.76 -34.74 -10.27
N GLY A 271 -2.03 -34.40 -10.51
CA GLY A 271 -2.92 -33.85 -9.49
C GLY A 271 -2.92 -32.32 -9.40
N SER A 272 -2.12 -31.63 -10.22
CA SER A 272 -2.12 -30.16 -10.31
C SER A 272 -3.48 -29.63 -10.77
N ARG A 273 -4.02 -28.67 -10.01
CA ARG A 273 -5.26 -27.97 -10.38
C ARG A 273 -5.08 -27.10 -11.62
N TYR A 274 -3.87 -26.62 -11.89
CA TYR A 274 -3.55 -25.70 -12.99
C TYR A 274 -3.20 -26.41 -14.31
N ALA A 275 -2.94 -27.71 -14.26
CA ALA A 275 -2.63 -28.49 -15.47
C ALA A 275 -3.81 -28.48 -16.46
N VAL A 276 -3.46 -28.35 -17.74
CA VAL A 276 -4.36 -28.48 -18.89
C VAL A 276 -3.77 -29.48 -19.87
N ILE A 277 -4.59 -30.01 -20.78
CA ILE A 277 -4.05 -30.67 -21.99
C ILE A 277 -3.44 -29.56 -22.85
N GLN A 278 -2.11 -29.53 -22.90
CA GLN A 278 -1.29 -28.57 -23.65
C GLN A 278 -1.06 -29.06 -25.09
N HIS A 279 -0.56 -28.19 -25.98
CA HIS A 279 -0.10 -28.59 -27.32
C HIS A 279 1.22 -29.36 -27.24
N GLY A 280 2.19 -28.83 -26.48
CA GLY A 280 3.47 -29.45 -26.14
C GLY A 280 4.59 -29.29 -27.17
N ASP A 281 4.33 -28.70 -28.35
CA ASP A 281 5.27 -28.61 -29.47
C ASP A 281 5.01 -27.38 -30.37
N ALA A 282 4.67 -26.24 -29.75
CA ALA A 282 4.33 -25.03 -30.50
C ALA A 282 5.60 -24.30 -30.97
N TRP A 283 6.04 -24.56 -32.20
CA TRP A 283 7.13 -23.84 -32.87
C TRP A 283 6.76 -23.48 -34.32
N VAL A 284 7.54 -22.63 -34.98
CA VAL A 284 7.18 -22.00 -36.27
C VAL A 284 6.74 -22.96 -37.38
N ASN A 285 7.30 -24.18 -37.47
CA ASN A 285 6.87 -25.17 -38.48
C ASN A 285 5.56 -25.89 -38.12
N ASN A 286 5.14 -25.82 -36.86
CA ASN A 286 3.87 -26.37 -36.38
C ASN A 286 2.76 -25.29 -36.34
N ILE A 287 2.98 -24.16 -37.02
CA ILE A 287 2.04 -23.03 -37.06
C ILE A 287 1.87 -22.57 -38.51
N MET A 288 0.62 -22.56 -38.96
CA MET A 288 0.20 -22.13 -40.28
C MET A 288 -0.42 -20.73 -40.20
N PHE A 289 0.06 -19.75 -40.97
CA PHE A 289 -0.41 -18.37 -40.95
C PHE A 289 -1.14 -18.00 -42.23
N LYS A 290 -2.23 -17.23 -42.10
CA LYS A 290 -2.89 -16.54 -43.20
C LYS A 290 -2.58 -15.05 -43.11
N LEU A 291 -1.91 -14.52 -44.12
CA LEU A 291 -1.46 -13.12 -44.16
C LEU A 291 -2.28 -12.31 -45.17
N GLU A 292 -2.54 -11.05 -44.85
CA GLU A 292 -3.14 -10.07 -45.77
C GLU A 292 -2.15 -8.92 -45.93
N GLY A 293 -1.28 -9.02 -46.94
CA GLY A 293 -0.08 -8.17 -47.04
C GLY A 293 0.96 -8.56 -46.00
N GLU A 294 1.39 -7.60 -45.18
CA GLU A 294 2.30 -7.84 -44.04
C GLU A 294 1.55 -8.13 -42.72
N SER A 295 0.23 -7.95 -42.69
CA SER A 295 -0.58 -8.12 -41.49
C SER A 295 -1.07 -9.56 -41.31
N VAL A 296 -1.11 -10.01 -40.06
CA VAL A 296 -1.58 -11.36 -39.71
C VAL A 296 -3.10 -11.37 -39.62
N LYS A 297 -3.75 -12.13 -40.49
CA LYS A 297 -5.20 -12.33 -40.47
C LYS A 297 -5.60 -13.46 -39.52
N ASP A 298 -4.83 -14.54 -39.53
CA ASP A 298 -5.10 -15.71 -38.71
C ASP A 298 -3.89 -16.63 -38.56
N SER A 299 -3.92 -17.49 -37.56
CA SER A 299 -2.94 -18.58 -37.36
C SER A 299 -3.64 -19.86 -36.93
N ILE A 300 -3.07 -21.02 -37.27
CA ILE A 300 -3.58 -22.33 -36.86
C ILE A 300 -2.41 -23.18 -36.35
N LEU A 301 -2.55 -23.74 -35.16
CA LEU A 301 -1.60 -24.71 -34.61
C LEU A 301 -1.89 -26.11 -35.15
N ILE A 302 -0.84 -26.81 -35.58
CA ILE A 302 -0.87 -28.18 -36.10
C ILE A 302 0.18 -29.04 -35.37
N ASP A 303 0.15 -30.35 -35.61
CA ASP A 303 1.09 -31.32 -35.03
C ASP A 303 1.06 -31.41 -33.48
N TYR A 304 0.05 -32.11 -32.97
CA TYR A 304 -0.20 -32.28 -31.52
C TYR A 304 0.49 -33.53 -30.93
N GLN A 305 1.58 -34.00 -31.54
CA GLN A 305 2.25 -35.25 -31.15
C GLN A 305 2.76 -35.28 -29.70
N LEU A 306 3.09 -34.11 -29.13
CA LEU A 306 3.59 -33.96 -27.74
C LEU A 306 2.50 -33.54 -26.75
N SER A 307 1.23 -33.55 -27.15
CA SER A 307 0.12 -33.14 -26.28
C SER A 307 -0.03 -34.08 -25.09
N LYS A 308 -0.12 -33.49 -23.89
CA LYS A 308 -0.30 -34.20 -22.61
C LYS A 308 -0.90 -33.25 -21.57
N ASN A 309 -1.29 -33.79 -20.42
CA ASN A 309 -1.70 -32.96 -19.28
C ASN A 309 -0.47 -32.36 -18.58
N PHE A 310 -0.32 -31.03 -18.64
CA PHE A 310 0.85 -30.32 -18.09
C PHE A 310 0.55 -28.82 -17.86
N SER A 311 1.51 -28.06 -17.33
CA SER A 311 1.33 -26.61 -17.12
C SER A 311 1.29 -25.84 -18.45
N PRO A 312 0.31 -24.92 -18.63
CA PRO A 312 0.25 -24.09 -19.83
C PRO A 312 1.46 -23.17 -20.01
N ALA A 313 2.21 -22.87 -18.93
CA ALA A 313 3.44 -22.09 -19.00
C ALA A 313 4.52 -22.75 -19.86
N TYR A 314 4.50 -24.08 -20.00
CA TYR A 314 5.47 -24.79 -20.82
C TYR A 314 5.30 -24.48 -22.31
N ASP A 315 4.06 -24.49 -22.83
CA ASP A 315 3.76 -24.10 -24.21
C ASP A 315 4.20 -22.65 -24.51
N LEU A 316 4.00 -21.74 -23.55
CA LEU A 316 4.41 -20.34 -23.69
C LEU A 316 5.93 -20.20 -23.78
N LEU A 317 6.67 -20.83 -22.86
CA LEU A 317 8.13 -20.78 -22.88
C LEU A 317 8.68 -21.47 -24.13
N TYR A 318 8.09 -22.61 -24.53
CA TYR A 318 8.48 -23.35 -25.72
C TYR A 318 8.28 -22.50 -26.97
N LEU A 319 7.12 -21.88 -27.14
CA LEU A 319 6.84 -20.98 -28.26
C LEU A 319 7.80 -19.80 -28.28
N ILE A 320 7.90 -19.06 -27.16
CA ILE A 320 8.67 -17.81 -27.10
C ILE A 320 10.14 -18.08 -27.38
N PHE A 321 10.78 -19.07 -26.74
CA PHE A 321 12.20 -19.34 -26.97
C PHE A 321 12.48 -19.94 -28.36
N ASN A 322 11.57 -20.73 -28.92
CA ASN A 322 11.77 -21.37 -30.22
C ASN A 322 11.36 -20.49 -31.42
N CYS A 323 10.62 -19.40 -31.21
CA CYS A 323 10.11 -18.58 -32.33
C CYS A 323 10.57 -17.12 -32.34
N THR A 324 11.34 -16.66 -31.35
CA THR A 324 11.75 -15.24 -31.24
C THR A 324 13.26 -15.08 -31.06
N ASP A 325 13.77 -13.88 -31.29
CA ASP A 325 15.17 -13.51 -30.98
C ASP A 325 15.29 -12.81 -29.62
N HIS A 326 16.52 -12.53 -29.20
CA HIS A 326 16.80 -11.86 -27.93
C HIS A 326 16.15 -10.48 -27.83
N GLU A 327 16.29 -9.67 -28.88
CA GLU A 327 15.77 -8.30 -28.93
C GLU A 327 14.26 -8.25 -28.75
N SER A 328 13.53 -9.13 -29.45
CA SER A 328 12.07 -9.22 -29.34
C SER A 328 11.64 -9.66 -27.95
N ARG A 329 12.36 -10.59 -27.31
CA ARG A 329 12.07 -11.01 -25.93
C ARG A 329 12.32 -9.89 -24.94
N VAL A 330 13.46 -9.20 -25.02
CA VAL A 330 13.76 -8.06 -24.13
C VAL A 330 12.66 -7.00 -24.21
N LYS A 331 12.16 -6.75 -25.43
CA LYS A 331 11.12 -5.74 -25.65
C LYS A 331 9.72 -6.18 -25.20
N ASN A 332 9.32 -7.44 -25.46
CA ASN A 332 7.91 -7.83 -25.44
C ASN A 332 7.57 -9.00 -24.50
N PHE A 333 8.53 -9.65 -23.83
CA PHE A 333 8.28 -10.90 -23.09
C PHE A 333 7.11 -10.81 -22.11
N TYR A 334 7.10 -9.82 -21.23
CA TYR A 334 6.00 -9.64 -20.27
C TYR A 334 4.70 -9.18 -20.94
N ASN A 335 4.78 -8.31 -21.94
CA ASN A 335 3.60 -7.87 -22.71
C ASN A 335 2.90 -9.05 -23.41
N TRP A 336 3.66 -10.04 -23.88
CA TRP A 336 3.11 -11.27 -24.46
C TRP A 336 2.43 -12.15 -23.42
N LEU A 337 2.99 -12.27 -22.22
CA LEU A 337 2.39 -13.04 -21.13
C LEU A 337 1.09 -12.39 -20.63
N ASP A 338 1.09 -11.07 -20.49
CA ASP A 338 -0.10 -10.31 -20.09
C ASP A 338 -1.18 -10.38 -21.17
N TYR A 339 -0.78 -10.27 -22.45
CA TYR A 339 -1.69 -10.47 -23.57
C TYR A 339 -2.30 -11.87 -23.58
N TYR A 340 -1.49 -12.93 -23.46
CA TYR A 340 -1.98 -14.30 -23.32
C TYR A 340 -2.96 -14.46 -22.14
N HIS A 341 -2.63 -13.91 -20.97
CA HIS A 341 -3.48 -14.02 -19.78
C HIS A 341 -4.81 -13.28 -19.96
N SER A 342 -4.79 -12.13 -20.64
CA SER A 342 -6.01 -11.38 -20.97
C SER A 342 -6.94 -12.15 -21.92
N GLU A 343 -6.39 -12.79 -22.96
CA GLU A 343 -7.15 -13.63 -23.89
C GLU A 343 -7.66 -14.91 -23.20
N LEU A 344 -6.90 -15.43 -22.23
CA LEU A 344 -7.30 -16.56 -21.39
C LEU A 344 -8.51 -16.18 -20.53
N ASP A 345 -8.51 -15.00 -19.89
CA ASP A 345 -9.66 -14.50 -19.12
C ASP A 345 -10.87 -14.25 -20.02
N LYS A 346 -10.67 -13.65 -21.20
CA LYS A 346 -11.73 -13.42 -22.19
C LYS A 346 -12.40 -14.75 -22.56
N SER A 347 -11.62 -15.75 -22.94
CA SER A 347 -12.15 -17.05 -23.36
C SER A 347 -12.81 -17.82 -22.21
N LEU A 348 -12.24 -17.80 -20.98
CA LEU A 348 -12.86 -18.40 -19.79
C LEU A 348 -14.19 -17.73 -19.41
N SER A 349 -14.30 -16.41 -19.60
CA SER A 349 -15.48 -15.63 -19.26
C SER A 349 -16.72 -16.07 -20.03
N ASN A 350 -16.55 -16.54 -21.27
CA ASN A 350 -17.63 -17.12 -22.09
C ASN A 350 -18.31 -18.32 -21.41
N TYR A 351 -17.63 -18.97 -20.47
CA TYR A 351 -18.11 -20.13 -19.72
C TYR A 351 -18.45 -19.84 -18.26
N GLY A 352 -18.43 -18.57 -17.83
CA GLY A 352 -18.66 -18.16 -16.44
C GLY A 352 -17.48 -18.41 -15.50
N LEU A 353 -16.26 -18.53 -16.04
CA LEU A 353 -15.02 -18.70 -15.30
C LEU A 353 -14.14 -17.46 -15.42
N LYS A 354 -13.23 -17.26 -14.46
CA LYS A 354 -12.27 -16.15 -14.47
C LYS A 354 -10.85 -16.64 -14.27
N ALA A 355 -9.91 -16.07 -15.03
CA ALA A 355 -8.50 -16.45 -15.00
C ALA A 355 -7.91 -16.26 -13.58
N ASN A 356 -8.31 -15.21 -12.85
CA ASN A 356 -7.86 -14.97 -11.48
C ASN A 356 -8.23 -16.06 -10.46
N TYR A 357 -9.11 -17.01 -10.79
CA TYR A 357 -9.41 -18.18 -9.94
C TYR A 357 -8.94 -19.49 -10.56
N VAL A 358 -8.88 -19.53 -11.89
CA VAL A 358 -8.51 -20.71 -12.67
C VAL A 358 -7.00 -20.85 -12.79
N TYR A 359 -6.34 -19.81 -13.30
CA TYR A 359 -4.89 -19.73 -13.46
C TYR A 359 -4.42 -18.28 -13.29
N PRO A 360 -4.22 -17.86 -12.04
CA PRO A 360 -3.84 -16.49 -11.70
C PRO A 360 -2.52 -16.04 -12.35
N ARG A 361 -2.35 -14.74 -12.56
CA ARG A 361 -1.17 -14.18 -13.25
C ARG A 361 0.12 -14.40 -12.45
N ASP A 362 0.07 -14.32 -11.13
CA ASP A 362 1.16 -14.65 -10.21
C ASP A 362 1.50 -16.15 -10.22
N GLN A 363 0.50 -17.03 -10.36
CA GLN A 363 0.73 -18.46 -10.57
C GLN A 363 1.43 -18.73 -11.91
N LEU A 364 1.04 -18.02 -12.99
CA LEU A 364 1.76 -18.06 -14.27
C LEU A 364 3.23 -17.63 -14.08
N ASP A 365 3.51 -16.54 -13.36
CA ASP A 365 4.90 -16.13 -13.07
C ASP A 365 5.69 -17.18 -12.27
N ALA A 366 5.05 -17.81 -11.28
CA ALA A 366 5.66 -18.88 -10.50
C ALA A 366 5.99 -20.12 -11.38
N ASP A 367 5.07 -20.49 -12.27
CA ASP A 367 5.27 -21.60 -13.20
C ASP A 367 6.34 -21.28 -14.24
N LEU A 368 6.41 -20.06 -14.79
CA LEU A 368 7.48 -19.65 -15.71
C LEU A 368 8.87 -19.85 -15.08
N LYS A 369 9.03 -19.51 -13.79
CA LYS A 369 10.27 -19.78 -13.04
C LYS A 369 10.52 -21.27 -12.84
N ARG A 370 9.48 -22.05 -12.53
CA ARG A 370 9.57 -23.50 -12.31
C ARG A 370 9.99 -24.25 -13.57
N TYR A 371 9.37 -23.92 -14.70
CA TYR A 371 9.59 -24.58 -15.99
C TYR A 371 10.76 -24.02 -16.79
N GLY A 372 11.23 -22.80 -16.49
CA GLY A 372 12.28 -22.11 -17.23
C GLY A 372 13.55 -22.93 -17.48
N LYS A 373 14.03 -23.69 -16.48
CA LYS A 373 15.23 -24.54 -16.65
C LYS A 373 15.00 -25.71 -17.61
N LEU A 374 13.81 -26.33 -17.57
CA LEU A 374 13.44 -27.40 -18.48
C LEU A 374 13.28 -26.84 -19.89
N SER A 375 12.52 -25.76 -20.05
CA SER A 375 12.30 -25.12 -21.35
C SER A 375 13.58 -24.59 -21.98
N PHE A 376 14.51 -24.03 -21.20
CA PHE A 376 15.83 -23.63 -21.69
C PHE A 376 16.64 -24.83 -22.20
N GLY A 377 16.71 -25.92 -21.43
CA GLY A 377 17.37 -27.15 -21.87
C GLY A 377 16.78 -27.72 -23.16
N CYS A 378 15.44 -27.75 -23.26
CA CYS A 378 14.74 -28.13 -24.49
C CYS A 378 15.06 -27.20 -25.66
N CYS A 379 15.12 -25.89 -25.46
CA CYS A 379 15.46 -24.92 -26.51
C CYS A 379 16.88 -25.13 -27.04
N VAL A 380 17.85 -25.39 -26.15
CA VAL A 380 19.23 -25.69 -26.56
C VAL A 380 19.27 -27.00 -27.34
N LEU A 381 18.62 -28.05 -26.84
CA LEU A 381 18.51 -29.34 -27.53
C LEU A 381 17.93 -29.18 -28.95
N LEU A 382 16.81 -28.48 -29.07
CA LEU A 382 16.07 -28.33 -30.33
C LEU A 382 16.76 -27.41 -31.32
N THR A 383 17.61 -26.50 -30.89
CA THR A 383 18.36 -25.59 -31.78
C THR A 383 19.11 -26.36 -32.87
N SER A 384 19.60 -27.56 -32.55
CA SER A 384 20.25 -28.44 -33.53
C SER A 384 19.34 -28.83 -34.70
N VAL A 385 18.08 -29.12 -34.42
CA VAL A 385 17.04 -29.46 -35.40
C VAL A 385 16.52 -28.21 -36.10
N LEU A 386 16.24 -27.14 -35.33
CA LEU A 386 15.63 -25.90 -35.83
C LEU A 386 16.49 -25.14 -36.83
N THR A 387 17.82 -25.28 -36.73
CA THR A 387 18.77 -24.51 -37.55
C THR A 387 19.41 -25.30 -38.67
N ALA A 388 19.17 -26.62 -38.75
CA ALA A 388 19.67 -27.48 -39.82
C ALA A 388 19.05 -27.10 -41.17
N ASN A 389 19.83 -27.15 -42.24
CA ASN A 389 19.30 -27.04 -43.60
C ASN A 389 18.68 -28.37 -44.06
N SER A 390 18.00 -28.38 -45.21
CA SER A 390 17.31 -29.57 -45.74
C SER A 390 18.20 -30.78 -45.95
N GLU A 391 19.45 -30.60 -46.36
CA GLU A 391 20.39 -31.70 -46.62
C GLU A 391 20.91 -32.30 -45.29
N GLU A 392 21.27 -31.45 -44.33
CA GLU A 392 21.71 -31.87 -43.00
C GLU A 392 20.58 -32.53 -42.21
N ALA A 393 19.36 -32.01 -42.30
CA ALA A 393 18.17 -32.60 -41.72
C ALA A 393 17.90 -34.00 -42.28
N ALA A 394 18.05 -34.18 -43.60
CA ALA A 394 17.92 -35.48 -44.24
C ALA A 394 19.03 -36.46 -43.80
N LYS A 395 20.28 -36.01 -43.74
CA LYS A 395 21.41 -36.82 -43.25
C LYS A 395 21.26 -37.22 -41.78
N PHE A 396 20.79 -36.32 -40.93
CA PHE A 396 20.48 -36.59 -39.54
C PHE A 396 19.39 -37.66 -39.43
N LYS A 397 18.29 -37.49 -40.16
CA LYS A 397 17.18 -38.45 -40.19
C LYS A 397 17.61 -39.83 -40.69
N GLU A 398 18.36 -39.90 -41.79
CA GLU A 398 18.85 -41.17 -42.35
C GLU A 398 19.77 -41.92 -41.37
N ASN A 399 20.71 -41.21 -40.72
CA ASN A 399 21.56 -41.80 -39.69
C ASN A 399 20.76 -42.25 -38.47
N PHE A 400 19.79 -41.44 -38.04
CA PHE A 400 18.93 -41.75 -36.90
C PHE A 400 18.06 -42.99 -37.17
N ASP A 401 17.44 -43.06 -38.35
CA ASP A 401 16.59 -44.19 -38.76
C ASP A 401 17.42 -45.48 -38.84
N ALA A 402 18.64 -45.41 -39.41
CA ALA A 402 19.54 -46.56 -39.54
C ALA A 402 20.09 -47.04 -38.18
N ASN A 403 20.54 -46.13 -37.33
CA ASN A 403 21.42 -46.45 -36.20
C ASN A 403 20.80 -46.19 -34.81
N GLY A 404 19.76 -45.36 -34.70
CA GLY A 404 19.19 -44.91 -33.42
C GLY A 404 20.12 -43.97 -32.65
N PHE A 405 19.69 -43.49 -31.47
CA PHE A 405 20.47 -42.54 -30.65
C PHE A 405 21.87 -43.05 -30.24
N ASP A 406 22.07 -44.37 -30.16
CA ASP A 406 23.32 -44.99 -29.71
C ASP A 406 24.50 -44.84 -30.70
N GLN A 407 24.23 -44.59 -31.98
CA GLN A 407 25.21 -44.61 -33.07
C GLN A 407 24.96 -43.51 -34.12
N VAL A 408 24.30 -42.42 -33.74
CA VAL A 408 24.22 -41.22 -34.58
C VAL A 408 25.63 -40.64 -34.75
N ALA A 409 25.97 -40.19 -35.97
CA ALA A 409 27.23 -39.49 -36.21
C ALA A 409 27.37 -38.26 -35.28
N ALA A 410 28.61 -37.91 -34.93
CA ALA A 410 28.86 -36.79 -34.04
C ALA A 410 28.25 -35.49 -34.63
N PRO A 411 27.72 -34.57 -33.83
CA PRO A 411 27.15 -33.31 -34.32
C PRO A 411 28.10 -32.52 -35.25
N GLU A 412 29.40 -32.60 -35.01
CA GLU A 412 30.46 -31.98 -35.83
C GLU A 412 30.55 -32.53 -37.25
N ASP A 413 30.17 -33.79 -37.46
CA ASP A 413 30.16 -34.46 -38.77
C ASP A 413 28.85 -34.21 -39.55
N ILE A 414 27.79 -33.81 -38.84
CA ILE A 414 26.46 -33.57 -39.41
C ILE A 414 26.28 -32.09 -39.78
N PHE A 415 26.64 -31.18 -38.88
CA PHE A 415 26.34 -29.75 -39.02
C PHE A 415 27.52 -28.98 -39.63
N GLN A 416 27.30 -28.37 -40.78
CA GLN A 416 28.31 -27.59 -41.49
C GLN A 416 28.50 -26.20 -40.86
N SER A 417 29.54 -25.48 -41.29
CA SER A 417 29.97 -24.21 -40.71
C SER A 417 28.88 -23.13 -40.64
N GLU A 418 28.02 -23.04 -41.67
CA GLU A 418 26.91 -22.08 -41.69
C GLU A 418 25.83 -22.41 -40.65
N THR A 419 25.51 -23.70 -40.48
CA THR A 419 24.57 -24.18 -39.48
C THR A 419 25.13 -24.01 -38.07
N ALA A 420 26.41 -24.32 -37.86
CA ALA A 420 27.10 -24.03 -36.61
C ALA A 420 27.08 -22.53 -36.27
N ALA A 421 27.19 -21.64 -37.26
CA ALA A 421 27.06 -20.20 -37.05
C ALA A 421 25.63 -19.79 -36.64
N ARG A 422 24.59 -20.38 -37.24
CA ARG A 422 23.18 -20.17 -36.84
C ARG A 422 22.93 -20.68 -35.41
N MET A 423 23.45 -21.86 -35.07
CA MET A 423 23.37 -22.42 -33.72
C MET A 423 24.07 -21.52 -32.70
N LYS A 424 25.30 -21.10 -32.99
CA LYS A 424 26.07 -20.17 -32.14
C LYS A 424 25.32 -18.87 -31.88
N LYS A 425 24.74 -18.27 -32.92
CA LYS A 425 23.92 -17.05 -32.79
C LYS A 425 22.74 -17.33 -31.85
N ARG A 426 22.00 -18.41 -32.07
CA ARG A 426 20.82 -18.76 -31.28
C ARG A 426 21.16 -19.08 -29.82
N TYR A 427 22.22 -19.83 -29.55
CA TYR A 427 22.71 -20.09 -28.20
C TYR A 427 23.10 -18.80 -27.50
N THR A 428 23.84 -17.93 -28.18
CA THR A 428 24.19 -16.59 -27.68
C THR A 428 22.93 -15.78 -27.37
N ASP A 429 21.97 -15.67 -28.30
CA ASP A 429 20.71 -14.95 -28.09
C ASP A 429 19.87 -15.48 -26.92
N THR A 430 20.00 -16.77 -26.61
CA THR A 430 19.28 -17.42 -25.50
C THR A 430 20.03 -17.31 -24.16
N THR A 431 21.36 -17.14 -24.21
CA THR A 431 22.23 -17.06 -23.02
C THR A 431 22.64 -15.63 -22.66
N MET A 432 22.46 -14.67 -23.57
CA MET A 432 22.73 -13.26 -23.34
C MET A 432 21.89 -12.75 -22.16
N SER A 433 22.59 -12.33 -21.11
CA SER A 433 22.04 -11.47 -20.07
C SER A 433 22.63 -10.07 -20.27
N GLN A 434 21.79 -9.04 -20.30
CA GLN A 434 22.26 -7.66 -20.56
C GLN A 434 23.10 -7.09 -19.40
N LEU A 435 23.10 -7.72 -18.22
CA LEU A 435 23.89 -7.35 -17.06
C LEU A 435 24.28 -8.59 -16.23
N LYS A 436 25.54 -8.67 -15.79
CA LYS A 436 26.06 -9.66 -14.82
C LYS A 436 25.51 -9.34 -13.43
N LEU A 437 24.25 -9.66 -13.21
CA LEU A 437 23.56 -9.44 -11.95
C LEU A 437 23.86 -10.61 -11.00
N GLU A 438 24.49 -10.32 -9.88
CA GLU A 438 24.73 -11.25 -8.76
C GLU A 438 24.13 -10.70 -7.47
N GLY A 439 23.78 -11.57 -6.52
CA GLY A 439 23.33 -11.17 -5.18
C GLY A 439 21.87 -11.49 -4.89
N ASP A 440 21.23 -10.67 -4.06
CA ASP A 440 19.88 -10.92 -3.54
C ASP A 440 18.79 -10.29 -4.41
N PHE A 441 18.05 -11.15 -5.11
CA PHE A 441 16.90 -10.80 -5.97
C PHE A 441 15.55 -11.04 -5.30
N GLN A 442 15.54 -11.47 -4.04
CA GLN A 442 14.30 -11.70 -3.32
C GLN A 442 13.51 -10.39 -3.25
N ASP A 443 12.21 -10.50 -3.51
CA ASP A 443 11.24 -9.38 -3.51
C ASP A 443 11.45 -8.32 -4.60
N ILE A 444 12.13 -8.67 -5.70
CA ILE A 444 12.21 -7.88 -6.93
C ILE A 444 11.46 -8.60 -8.05
N SER A 445 10.45 -7.94 -8.62
CA SER A 445 9.70 -8.46 -9.78
C SER A 445 10.52 -8.39 -11.07
N GLY A 446 10.11 -9.15 -12.10
CA GLY A 446 10.73 -9.07 -13.42
C GLY A 446 10.73 -7.64 -14.00
N PRO A 447 9.57 -6.97 -14.11
CA PRO A 447 9.52 -5.58 -14.58
C PRO A 447 10.30 -4.58 -13.72
N GLN A 448 10.30 -4.74 -12.39
CA GLN A 448 11.10 -3.90 -11.49
C GLN A 448 12.60 -4.07 -11.76
N LEU A 449 13.05 -5.30 -11.99
CA LEU A 449 14.44 -5.59 -12.33
C LEU A 449 14.81 -5.00 -13.70
N GLU A 450 13.94 -5.10 -14.70
CA GLU A 450 14.17 -4.50 -16.02
C GLU A 450 14.27 -2.96 -15.96
N PHE A 451 13.43 -2.31 -15.15
CA PHE A 451 13.58 -0.88 -14.90
C PHE A 451 14.93 -0.53 -14.28
N ILE A 452 15.39 -1.32 -13.29
CA ILE A 452 16.70 -1.14 -12.68
C ILE A 452 17.81 -1.27 -13.73
N LYS A 453 17.77 -2.31 -14.57
CA LYS A 453 18.74 -2.53 -15.65
C LYS A 453 18.79 -1.34 -16.61
N LYS A 454 17.63 -0.88 -17.07
CA LYS A 454 17.51 0.28 -17.96
C LYS A 454 18.18 1.52 -17.37
N VAL A 455 17.93 1.83 -16.09
CA VAL A 455 18.54 3.00 -15.44
C VAL A 455 20.06 2.86 -15.30
N ILE A 456 20.57 1.65 -15.03
CA ILE A 456 22.02 1.37 -15.00
C ILE A 456 22.66 1.67 -16.36
N GLU A 457 22.03 1.20 -17.45
CA GLU A 457 22.52 1.42 -18.81
C GLU A 457 22.45 2.88 -19.24
N GLU A 458 21.37 3.60 -18.90
CA GLU A 458 21.20 5.03 -19.14
C GLU A 458 22.26 5.87 -18.40
N ASN A 459 22.78 5.38 -17.27
CA ASN A 459 23.89 5.98 -16.54
C ASN A 459 25.28 5.56 -17.06
N GLY A 460 25.35 4.88 -18.21
CA GLY A 460 26.60 4.60 -18.93
C GLY A 460 27.29 3.29 -18.53
N PHE A 461 26.63 2.43 -17.76
CA PHE A 461 27.17 1.14 -17.34
C PHE A 461 26.53 0.00 -18.15
N LYS A 462 27.31 -0.60 -19.05
CA LYS A 462 26.86 -1.71 -19.93
C LYS A 462 27.76 -2.92 -19.72
N ASN A 463 27.17 -4.10 -19.54
CA ASN A 463 27.88 -5.35 -19.29
C ASN A 463 28.80 -5.35 -18.04
N ASN A 464 28.56 -4.41 -17.12
CA ASN A 464 29.30 -4.33 -15.86
C ASN A 464 28.83 -5.41 -14.87
N LYS A 465 29.71 -5.78 -13.94
CA LYS A 465 29.32 -6.64 -12.83
C LYS A 465 28.47 -5.81 -11.87
N VAL A 466 27.25 -6.27 -11.62
CA VAL A 466 26.28 -5.61 -10.74
C VAL A 466 25.97 -6.52 -9.57
N THR A 467 26.22 -6.07 -8.36
CA THR A 467 25.89 -6.82 -7.14
C THR A 467 24.76 -6.15 -6.36
N ILE A 468 23.65 -6.86 -6.17
CA ILE A 468 22.49 -6.42 -5.38
C ILE A 468 22.55 -7.02 -3.97
N LYS A 469 22.40 -6.19 -2.93
CA LYS A 469 22.41 -6.62 -1.52
C LYS A 469 21.28 -5.95 -0.74
N ASN A 470 20.73 -6.61 0.27
CA ASN A 470 19.82 -5.95 1.21
C ASN A 470 20.48 -4.79 1.96
N VAL A 471 19.69 -3.77 2.28
CA VAL A 471 20.08 -2.62 3.11
C VAL A 471 19.28 -2.66 4.41
N GLY A 472 20.01 -2.57 5.53
CA GLY A 472 19.42 -2.72 6.86
C GLY A 472 19.32 -4.19 7.29
N ILE A 473 18.77 -4.40 8.47
CA ILE A 473 18.42 -5.72 9.01
C ILE A 473 16.91 -5.96 8.87
N VAL A 474 16.48 -7.22 8.97
CA VAL A 474 15.06 -7.58 8.90
C VAL A 474 14.29 -6.74 9.93
N GLY A 475 13.28 -6.00 9.48
CA GLY A 475 12.48 -5.08 10.31
C GLY A 475 12.78 -3.58 10.15
N ASP A 476 13.88 -3.16 9.52
CA ASP A 476 14.21 -1.73 9.39
C ASP A 476 13.39 -0.96 8.33
N ASN A 477 12.80 -1.67 7.36
CA ASN A 477 12.07 -1.08 6.24
C ASN A 477 10.60 -1.56 6.21
N TYR A 478 9.74 -0.94 7.03
CA TYR A 478 8.36 -1.37 7.27
C TYR A 478 7.44 -1.34 6.02
N GLY A 479 7.72 -0.49 5.02
CA GLY A 479 6.84 -0.26 3.87
C GLY A 479 7.41 -0.57 2.47
N ALA A 480 8.71 -0.89 2.37
CA ALA A 480 9.39 -1.09 1.09
C ALA A 480 10.61 -2.01 1.21
N ASN A 481 11.01 -2.65 0.11
CA ASN A 481 12.26 -3.41 0.06
C ASN A 481 13.40 -2.48 -0.38
N VAL A 482 14.39 -2.30 0.48
CA VAL A 482 15.54 -1.43 0.18
C VAL A 482 16.77 -2.29 -0.14
N LYS A 483 17.26 -2.16 -1.38
CA LYS A 483 18.44 -2.87 -1.89
C LYS A 483 19.55 -1.88 -2.22
N ARG A 484 20.81 -2.27 -2.01
CA ARG A 484 22.00 -1.56 -2.48
C ARG A 484 22.49 -2.25 -3.74
N ILE A 485 22.67 -1.47 -4.80
CA ILE A 485 23.16 -1.90 -6.10
C ILE A 485 24.58 -1.35 -6.26
N ASN A 486 25.56 -2.24 -6.31
CA ASN A 486 26.96 -1.87 -6.57
C ASN A 486 27.31 -2.28 -8.00
N ILE A 487 27.87 -1.35 -8.76
CA ILE A 487 28.27 -1.55 -10.15
C ILE A 487 29.78 -1.41 -10.21
N GLU A 488 30.46 -2.48 -10.64
CA GLU A 488 31.91 -2.50 -10.85
C GLU A 488 32.23 -2.23 -12.32
N ALA A 489 32.99 -1.15 -12.58
CA ALA A 489 33.38 -0.76 -13.93
C ALA A 489 34.83 -0.29 -13.99
N GLU A 490 35.48 -0.52 -15.13
CA GLU A 490 36.86 -0.07 -15.39
C GLU A 490 37.01 1.46 -15.28
N ASN A 491 35.93 2.20 -15.53
CA ASN A 491 35.89 3.66 -15.53
C ASN A 491 35.43 4.27 -14.19
N GLY A 492 35.23 3.45 -13.16
CA GLY A 492 34.81 3.87 -11.81
C GLY A 492 33.58 3.12 -11.31
N ASN A 493 33.56 2.80 -10.02
CA ASN A 493 32.45 2.09 -9.40
C ASN A 493 31.30 3.04 -9.05
N LEU A 494 30.06 2.55 -9.14
CA LEU A 494 28.87 3.29 -8.73
C LEU A 494 28.04 2.50 -7.73
N SER A 495 27.56 3.15 -6.67
CA SER A 495 26.61 2.57 -5.71
C SER A 495 25.31 3.35 -5.72
N MET A 496 24.19 2.61 -5.76
CA MET A 496 22.83 3.15 -5.70
C MET A 496 22.02 2.45 -4.60
N ILE A 497 21.02 3.14 -4.09
CA ILE A 497 19.96 2.57 -3.25
C ILE A 497 18.69 2.43 -4.09
N ALA A 498 18.14 1.22 -4.16
CA ALA A 498 16.86 0.93 -4.78
C ALA A 498 15.80 0.74 -3.70
N LYS A 499 14.80 1.61 -3.66
CA LYS A 499 13.58 1.44 -2.87
C LYS A 499 12.53 0.82 -3.80
N ILE A 500 12.07 -0.39 -3.47
CA ILE A 500 11.27 -1.26 -4.35
C ILE A 500 9.94 -1.55 -3.66
N ALA A 501 8.82 -1.29 -4.35
CA ALA A 501 7.50 -1.55 -3.80
C ALA A 501 7.22 -3.07 -3.73
N PRO A 502 6.51 -3.53 -2.69
CA PRO A 502 5.98 -4.90 -2.65
C PRO A 502 5.06 -5.16 -3.86
N THR A 503 5.05 -6.38 -4.38
CA THR A 503 4.14 -6.78 -5.47
C THR A 503 2.85 -7.45 -4.98
N THR A 504 2.81 -7.91 -3.72
CA THR A 504 1.64 -8.55 -3.12
C THR A 504 0.55 -7.54 -2.79
N ASP A 505 -0.66 -7.71 -3.33
CA ASP A 505 -1.76 -6.75 -3.18
C ASP A 505 -2.14 -6.45 -1.72
N SER A 506 -2.18 -7.46 -0.84
CA SER A 506 -2.49 -7.27 0.58
C SER A 506 -1.51 -6.32 1.27
N ILE A 507 -0.21 -6.50 1.03
CA ILE A 507 0.86 -5.65 1.57
C ILE A 507 0.76 -4.26 0.96
N ARG A 508 0.53 -4.15 -0.35
CA ARG A 508 0.41 -2.86 -1.06
C ARG A 508 -0.76 -2.02 -0.54
N ILE A 509 -1.90 -2.65 -0.26
CA ILE A 509 -3.07 -1.97 0.31
C ILE A 509 -2.78 -1.47 1.73
N ARG A 510 -2.17 -2.32 2.58
CA ARG A 510 -1.85 -1.95 3.97
C ARG A 510 -0.78 -0.86 4.05
N SER A 511 0.28 -0.93 3.22
CA SER A 511 1.35 0.08 3.19
C SER A 511 1.01 1.33 2.34
N ASN A 512 -0.15 1.33 1.67
CA ASN A 512 -0.55 2.37 0.70
C ASN A 512 0.55 2.66 -0.33
N ALA A 513 1.17 1.59 -0.84
CA ALA A 513 2.34 1.66 -1.73
C ALA A 513 2.15 2.64 -2.90
N VAL A 514 0.95 2.66 -3.51
CA VAL A 514 0.62 3.57 -4.62
C VAL A 514 0.78 5.04 -4.23
N ILE A 515 0.32 5.42 -3.03
CA ILE A 515 0.40 6.80 -2.56
C ILE A 515 1.80 7.14 -2.08
N THR A 516 2.41 6.27 -1.28
CA THR A 516 3.73 6.51 -0.68
C THR A 516 4.82 6.60 -1.75
N PHE A 517 4.87 5.64 -2.68
CA PHE A 517 5.79 5.70 -3.83
C PHE A 517 5.41 6.81 -4.81
N GLY A 518 4.11 7.09 -5.02
CA GLY A 518 3.66 8.18 -5.88
C GLY A 518 4.11 9.56 -5.37
N ASN A 519 3.94 9.82 -4.07
CA ASN A 519 4.43 11.04 -3.42
C ASN A 519 5.96 11.15 -3.54
N GLU A 520 6.68 10.09 -3.17
CA GLU A 520 8.15 10.10 -3.20
C GLU A 520 8.69 10.25 -4.63
N HIS A 521 8.05 9.63 -5.63
CA HIS A 521 8.33 9.85 -7.05
C HIS A 521 8.19 11.32 -7.44
N LEU A 522 7.07 11.97 -7.10
CA LEU A 522 6.85 13.39 -7.41
C LEU A 522 7.89 14.28 -6.73
N MET A 523 8.30 13.94 -5.51
CA MET A 523 9.31 14.67 -4.76
C MET A 523 10.67 14.61 -5.46
N TYR A 524 11.17 13.42 -5.79
CA TYR A 524 12.49 13.26 -6.41
C TYR A 524 12.55 13.65 -7.89
N THR A 525 11.47 13.49 -8.65
CA THR A 525 11.47 13.77 -10.10
C THR A 525 11.03 15.17 -10.46
N LYS A 526 10.29 15.87 -9.57
CA LYS A 526 9.73 17.19 -9.87
C LYS A 526 10.01 18.23 -8.78
N PHE A 527 9.60 17.99 -7.53
CA PHE A 527 9.68 19.02 -6.48
C PHE A 527 11.13 19.40 -6.14
N LEU A 528 11.94 18.44 -5.70
CA LEU A 528 13.33 18.68 -5.28
C LEU A 528 14.19 19.23 -6.43
N PRO A 529 14.09 18.73 -7.68
CA PRO A 529 14.75 19.38 -8.83
C PRO A 529 14.32 20.84 -9.03
N LYS A 530 13.04 21.16 -8.83
CA LYS A 530 12.54 22.54 -8.96
C LYS A 530 13.09 23.47 -7.85
N LEU A 531 13.29 22.96 -6.64
CA LEU A 531 13.98 23.71 -5.57
C LEU A 531 15.39 24.09 -6.03
N ASN A 532 16.14 23.13 -6.56
CA ASN A 532 17.48 23.38 -7.08
C ASN A 532 17.50 24.36 -8.26
N GLU A 533 16.53 24.28 -9.17
CA GLU A 533 16.38 25.23 -10.28
C GLU A 533 16.21 26.67 -9.77
N ILE A 534 15.30 26.88 -8.82
CA ILE A 534 15.00 28.20 -8.26
C ILE A 534 16.21 28.76 -7.50
N GLN A 535 16.87 27.94 -6.67
CA GLN A 535 18.07 28.37 -5.94
C GLN A 535 19.23 28.73 -6.88
N LYS A 536 19.45 27.96 -7.96
CA LYS A 536 20.49 28.26 -8.94
C LYS A 536 20.21 29.54 -9.72
N LYS A 537 18.94 29.78 -10.07
CA LYS A 537 18.51 30.98 -10.80
C LYS A 537 18.76 32.27 -10.01
N GLU A 538 18.65 32.22 -8.69
CA GLU A 538 18.84 33.37 -7.79
C GLU A 538 20.26 33.39 -7.19
N GLU A 539 21.18 32.59 -7.74
CA GLU A 539 22.61 32.54 -7.39
C GLU A 539 22.87 32.35 -5.88
N ILE A 540 22.05 31.51 -5.24
CA ILE A 540 22.18 31.20 -3.81
C ILE A 540 23.54 30.55 -3.51
N PRO A 541 24.27 30.98 -2.45
CA PRO A 541 25.52 30.36 -2.04
C PRO A 541 25.39 28.85 -1.77
N GLU A 542 26.45 28.08 -2.06
CA GLU A 542 26.43 26.61 -1.99
C GLU A 542 26.08 26.10 -0.58
N GLU A 543 26.52 26.79 0.46
CA GLU A 543 26.24 26.49 1.87
C GLU A 543 24.80 26.81 2.34
N GLU A 544 24.01 27.46 1.49
CA GLU A 544 22.60 27.78 1.71
C GLU A 544 21.66 27.00 0.79
N LEU A 545 22.20 26.13 -0.08
CA LEU A 545 21.39 25.27 -0.93
C LEU A 545 20.77 24.13 -0.13
N PHE A 546 19.50 23.85 -0.41
CA PHE A 546 18.89 22.59 0.00
C PHE A 546 19.52 21.43 -0.79
N ILE A 547 20.19 20.53 -0.07
CA ILE A 547 20.82 19.33 -0.63
C ILE A 547 19.94 18.10 -0.45
N PHE A 548 19.91 17.23 -1.45
CA PHE A 548 19.15 15.98 -1.44
C PHE A 548 19.84 14.91 -2.30
N PRO A 549 19.56 13.61 -2.08
CA PRO A 549 20.16 12.54 -2.86
C PRO A 549 19.83 12.66 -4.35
N LYS A 550 20.81 12.43 -5.22
CA LYS A 550 20.54 12.30 -6.65
C LYS A 550 19.59 11.13 -6.90
N CYS A 551 18.52 11.37 -7.67
CA CYS A 551 17.68 10.31 -8.21
C CYS A 551 18.21 9.88 -9.58
N TYR A 552 18.54 8.61 -9.73
CA TYR A 552 19.00 8.03 -11.01
C TYR A 552 17.82 7.66 -11.92
N GLY A 553 16.69 7.30 -11.33
CA GLY A 553 15.46 6.98 -12.04
C GLY A 553 14.35 6.60 -11.07
N SER A 554 13.09 6.81 -11.47
CA SER A 554 11.92 6.39 -10.71
C SER A 554 10.80 5.90 -11.63
N ASN A 555 10.22 4.74 -11.31
CA ASN A 555 9.03 4.19 -11.94
C ASN A 555 7.85 4.30 -10.94
N PRO A 556 6.79 5.08 -11.25
CA PRO A 556 5.61 5.17 -10.40
C PRO A 556 4.51 4.14 -10.74
N GLU A 557 4.70 3.31 -11.78
CA GLU A 557 3.65 2.43 -12.29
C GLU A 557 3.43 1.20 -11.41
N ALA A 558 2.26 1.14 -10.78
CA ALA A 558 1.77 0.00 -10.02
C ALA A 558 1.66 -1.27 -10.89
N PRO A 559 2.06 -2.47 -10.38
CA PRO A 559 2.67 -2.78 -9.08
C PRO A 559 4.21 -2.80 -9.10
N ASN A 560 4.82 -2.11 -10.07
CA ASN A 560 6.24 -2.18 -10.37
C ASN A 560 7.00 -0.92 -9.92
N GLU A 561 6.54 -0.27 -8.86
CA GLU A 561 7.11 1.00 -8.41
C GLU A 561 8.54 0.80 -7.89
N VAL A 562 9.48 1.63 -8.36
CA VAL A 562 10.91 1.58 -7.99
C VAL A 562 11.48 2.99 -7.97
N ILE A 563 12.30 3.32 -6.97
CA ILE A 563 13.06 4.57 -6.90
C ILE A 563 14.54 4.26 -6.70
N LEU A 564 15.39 4.74 -7.60
CA LEU A 564 16.84 4.59 -7.55
C LEU A 564 17.49 5.90 -7.12
N LEU A 565 18.18 5.87 -5.98
CA LEU A 565 18.76 7.02 -5.30
C LEU A 565 20.27 6.85 -5.10
N GLU A 566 20.96 7.97 -4.88
CA GLU A 566 22.37 8.01 -4.50
C GLU A 566 22.63 7.30 -3.17
N ASP A 567 23.63 6.41 -3.15
CA ASP A 567 24.10 5.79 -1.91
C ASP A 567 24.98 6.77 -1.12
N LEU A 568 24.35 7.50 -0.20
CA LEU A 568 25.02 8.51 0.64
C LEU A 568 26.12 7.91 1.53
N LYS A 569 26.10 6.59 1.79
CA LYS A 569 27.17 5.94 2.58
C LYS A 569 28.52 6.07 1.88
N CYS A 570 28.56 6.09 0.54
CA CYS A 570 29.77 6.33 -0.24
C CYS A 570 30.33 7.76 -0.08
N LYS A 571 29.53 8.69 0.44
CA LYS A 571 29.92 10.08 0.75
C LYS A 571 30.14 10.32 2.25
N ASN A 572 30.37 9.26 3.02
CA ASN A 572 30.60 9.30 4.47
C ASN A 572 29.44 9.87 5.30
N TYR A 573 28.22 9.80 4.77
CA TYR A 573 27.03 10.07 5.57
C TYR A 573 26.69 8.88 6.46
N ILE A 574 26.26 9.16 7.68
CA ILE A 574 25.86 8.16 8.69
C ILE A 574 24.47 8.49 9.24
N MET A 575 23.68 7.45 9.53
CA MET A 575 22.49 7.60 10.38
C MET A 575 22.92 7.56 11.85
N LYS A 576 22.25 8.34 12.70
CA LYS A 576 22.45 8.27 14.15
C LYS A 576 21.56 7.20 14.77
N ASP A 577 21.91 6.77 15.98
CA ASP A 577 21.14 5.78 16.74
C ASP A 577 19.77 6.36 17.14
N ARG A 578 18.69 5.75 16.63
CA ARG A 578 17.30 6.17 16.87
C ARG A 578 16.85 6.08 18.33
N SER A 579 17.51 5.24 19.13
CA SER A 579 17.21 5.11 20.57
C SER A 579 17.78 6.26 21.41
N LYS A 580 18.69 7.05 20.85
CA LYS A 580 19.39 8.13 21.56
C LYS A 580 18.86 9.50 21.16
N SER A 581 18.90 10.43 22.11
CA SER A 581 18.61 11.84 21.85
C SER A 581 19.65 12.44 20.91
N LEU A 582 19.20 13.18 19.89
CA LEU A 582 20.09 13.93 19.01
C LEU A 582 20.75 15.10 19.78
N PRO A 583 22.06 15.31 19.61
CA PRO A 583 22.74 16.48 20.18
C PRO A 583 22.27 17.77 19.53
N ASN A 584 22.39 18.89 20.26
CA ASN A 584 21.89 20.21 19.84
C ASN A 584 22.37 20.62 18.43
N GLU A 585 23.64 20.40 18.11
CA GLU A 585 24.22 20.71 16.78
C GLU A 585 23.50 19.98 15.63
N CYS A 586 23.12 18.71 15.84
CA CYS A 586 22.39 17.92 14.87
C CYS A 586 20.97 18.47 14.69
N VAL A 587 20.29 18.83 15.78
CA VAL A 587 18.96 19.44 15.74
C VAL A 587 18.98 20.77 15.00
N THR A 588 19.93 21.66 15.30
CA THR A 588 20.06 22.94 14.60
C THR A 588 20.35 22.76 13.11
N SER A 589 21.16 21.76 12.73
CA SER A 589 21.41 21.44 11.32
C SER A 589 20.12 21.01 10.59
N ILE A 590 19.31 20.17 11.22
CA ILE A 590 18.00 19.74 10.68
C ILE A 590 17.05 20.94 10.53
N LEU A 591 16.95 21.78 11.56
CA LEU A 591 16.06 22.94 11.55
C LEU A 591 16.47 23.97 10.48
N LYS A 592 17.77 24.16 10.23
CA LYS A 592 18.26 24.97 9.12
C LYS A 592 17.77 24.40 7.77
N ASN A 593 17.92 23.08 7.56
CA ASN A 593 17.49 22.43 6.33
C ASN A 593 15.97 22.50 6.12
N LEU A 594 15.18 22.26 7.16
CA LEU A 594 13.72 22.42 7.11
C LEU A 594 13.32 23.88 6.83
N ALA A 595 14.03 24.86 7.40
CA ALA A 595 13.76 26.27 7.13
C ALA A 595 14.02 26.63 5.66
N ILE A 596 15.14 26.16 5.08
CA ILE A 596 15.43 26.35 3.65
C ILE A 596 14.36 25.67 2.80
N TYR A 597 14.05 24.40 3.09
CA TYR A 597 13.02 23.61 2.39
C TYR A 597 11.64 24.30 2.40
N HIS A 598 11.15 24.70 3.57
CA HIS A 598 9.88 25.40 3.72
C HIS A 598 9.89 26.78 3.05
N SER A 599 11.01 27.50 3.10
CA SER A 599 11.13 28.82 2.44
C SER A 599 10.88 28.73 0.95
N ILE A 600 11.44 27.72 0.26
CA ILE A 600 11.32 27.59 -1.19
C ILE A 600 9.91 27.14 -1.57
N SER A 601 9.25 26.34 -0.73
CA SER A 601 7.83 26.05 -0.90
C SER A 601 6.97 27.32 -0.82
N TYR A 602 7.27 28.23 0.12
CA TYR A 602 6.63 29.55 0.15
C TYR A 602 6.98 30.41 -1.07
N VAL A 603 8.23 30.38 -1.55
CA VAL A 603 8.63 31.09 -2.77
C VAL A 603 7.83 30.61 -3.97
N LEU A 604 7.69 29.28 -4.15
CA LEU A 604 6.82 28.70 -5.18
C LEU A 604 5.40 29.22 -5.04
N ARG A 605 4.84 29.23 -3.82
CA ARG A 605 3.48 29.72 -3.59
C ARG A 605 3.28 31.19 -4.01
N HIS A 606 4.27 32.06 -3.78
CA HIS A 606 4.16 33.49 -4.05
C HIS A 606 4.55 33.87 -5.48
N LYS A 607 5.56 33.21 -6.05
CA LYS A 607 6.13 33.56 -7.36
C LYS A 607 5.70 32.62 -8.49
N GLU A 608 5.37 31.37 -8.19
CA GLU A 608 4.95 30.33 -9.15
C GLU A 608 3.73 29.54 -8.62
N PRO A 609 2.58 30.21 -8.37
CA PRO A 609 1.44 29.62 -7.66
C PRO A 609 0.85 28.39 -8.37
N ASP A 610 0.88 28.33 -9.71
CA ASP A 610 0.41 27.17 -10.46
C ASP A 610 1.27 25.92 -10.19
N THR A 611 2.59 26.11 -10.10
CA THR A 611 3.53 25.04 -9.74
C THR A 611 3.31 24.59 -8.31
N TYR A 612 3.10 25.52 -7.37
CA TYR A 612 2.76 25.17 -6.00
C TYR A 612 1.43 24.40 -5.91
N ASN A 613 0.38 24.86 -6.59
CA ASN A 613 -0.93 24.21 -6.61
C ASN A 613 -0.84 22.81 -7.22
N PHE A 614 -0.02 22.61 -8.26
CA PHE A 614 0.25 21.26 -8.79
C PHE A 614 0.73 20.32 -7.68
N PHE A 615 1.72 20.71 -6.87
CA PHE A 615 2.21 19.86 -5.77
C PHE A 615 1.17 19.71 -4.66
N LYS A 616 0.47 20.79 -4.31
CA LYS A 616 -0.61 20.80 -3.32
C LYS A 616 -1.69 19.76 -3.66
N ASP A 617 -2.08 19.69 -4.92
CA ASP A 617 -3.19 18.85 -5.39
C ASP A 617 -2.76 17.41 -5.66
N ASN A 618 -1.47 17.17 -5.96
CA ASN A 618 -0.98 15.84 -6.33
C ASN A 618 -0.27 15.09 -5.19
N LEU A 619 0.30 15.78 -4.19
CA LEU A 619 0.84 15.13 -2.99
C LEU A 619 -0.29 14.79 -2.02
N LYS A 620 -0.52 13.50 -1.77
CA LYS A 620 -1.67 13.02 -1.00
C LYS A 620 -1.32 12.74 0.46
N GLU A 621 -2.26 13.08 1.35
CA GLU A 621 -2.19 12.74 2.77
C GLU A 621 -2.53 11.25 2.94
N VAL A 622 -1.54 10.44 3.33
CA VAL A 622 -1.63 8.97 3.41
C VAL A 622 -2.69 8.47 4.40
N LEU A 623 -2.76 9.05 5.60
CA LEU A 623 -3.69 8.64 6.65
C LEU A 623 -5.15 9.05 6.34
N ALA A 624 -5.34 10.21 5.72
CA ALA A 624 -6.65 10.66 5.25
C ALA A 624 -7.14 9.73 4.14
N ALA A 625 -6.28 9.38 3.18
CA ALA A 625 -6.59 8.41 2.14
C ALA A 625 -6.95 7.04 2.72
N MET A 626 -6.16 6.53 3.66
CA MET A 626 -6.47 5.29 4.38
C MET A 626 -7.82 5.33 5.12
N THR A 627 -8.21 6.49 5.64
CA THR A 627 -9.48 6.67 6.36
C THR A 627 -10.64 6.63 5.37
N GLU A 628 -10.49 7.31 4.23
CA GLU A 628 -11.48 7.37 3.17
C GLU A 628 -11.70 6.02 2.47
N THR A 629 -10.64 5.20 2.34
CA THR A 629 -10.75 3.85 1.77
C THR A 629 -11.23 2.78 2.77
N GLY A 630 -11.46 3.15 4.04
CA GLY A 630 -11.86 2.21 5.09
C GLY A 630 -10.74 1.26 5.57
N ASN A 631 -9.48 1.57 5.23
CA ASN A 631 -8.32 0.75 5.57
C ASN A 631 -7.72 1.08 6.96
N LEU A 632 -8.21 2.13 7.62
CA LEU A 632 -7.89 2.44 9.01
C LEU A 632 -8.98 1.92 9.94
N ASP A 633 -8.68 0.84 10.67
CA ASP A 633 -9.53 0.39 11.77
C ASP A 633 -9.28 1.27 13.01
N ALA A 634 -10.31 1.98 13.47
CA ALA A 634 -10.25 2.79 14.68
C ALA A 634 -9.91 1.95 15.92
N ASN A 635 -10.30 0.67 15.94
CA ASN A 635 -10.03 -0.25 17.04
C ASN A 635 -8.52 -0.49 17.26
N ASN A 636 -7.69 -0.33 16.22
CA ASN A 636 -6.23 -0.45 16.34
C ASN A 636 -5.64 0.70 17.17
N PHE A 637 -6.20 1.92 17.06
CA PHE A 637 -5.71 3.06 17.83
C PHE A 637 -6.14 2.98 19.30
N ASP A 638 -7.34 2.44 19.56
CA ASP A 638 -7.81 2.16 20.92
C ASP A 638 -6.90 1.15 21.62
N MET A 639 -6.54 0.06 20.93
CA MET A 639 -5.66 -0.98 21.45
C MET A 639 -4.26 -0.44 21.80
N VAL A 640 -3.66 0.35 20.90
CA VAL A 640 -2.36 0.98 21.17
C VAL A 640 -2.48 1.98 22.32
N GLU A 641 -3.57 2.74 22.42
CA GLU A 641 -3.80 3.66 23.53
C GLU A 641 -3.84 2.93 24.87
N ASP A 642 -4.63 1.85 24.97
CA ASP A 642 -4.77 1.05 26.18
C ASP A 642 -3.42 0.42 26.58
N PHE A 643 -2.67 -0.11 25.63
CA PHE A 643 -1.31 -0.60 25.87
C PHE A 643 -0.42 0.48 26.49
N MET A 644 -0.37 1.67 25.87
CA MET A 644 0.45 2.77 26.37
C MET A 644 0.00 3.30 27.74
N ILE A 645 -1.31 3.32 28.02
CA ILE A 645 -1.85 3.68 29.32
C ILE A 645 -1.44 2.66 30.39
N ASN A 646 -1.43 1.38 30.05
CA ASN A 646 -1.07 0.29 30.97
C ASN A 646 0.42 0.27 31.31
N LEU A 647 1.29 0.80 30.44
CA LEU A 647 2.73 0.99 30.74
C LEU A 647 3.01 2.03 31.83
N LEU A 648 2.06 2.92 32.08
CA LEU A 648 2.21 4.01 33.04
C LEU A 648 1.74 3.55 34.43
N GLU A 649 2.37 4.07 35.48
CA GLU A 649 1.95 3.80 36.87
C GLU A 649 1.12 4.96 37.42
N ASP A 650 1.56 6.19 37.16
CA ASP A 650 0.93 7.41 37.65
C ASP A 650 -0.45 7.64 37.00
N PRO A 651 -1.53 7.71 37.80
CA PRO A 651 -2.87 8.02 37.30
C PRO A 651 -2.97 9.36 36.55
N GLU A 652 -2.15 10.36 36.88
CA GLU A 652 -2.14 11.65 36.17
C GLU A 652 -1.57 11.47 34.75
N HIS A 653 -0.48 10.72 34.59
CA HIS A 653 0.07 10.39 33.28
C HIS A 653 -0.90 9.59 32.42
N LYS A 654 -1.60 8.61 33.01
CA LYS A 654 -2.67 7.84 32.33
C LYS A 654 -3.78 8.75 31.81
N ASN A 655 -4.22 9.70 32.65
CA ASN A 655 -5.28 10.64 32.29
C ASN A 655 -4.87 11.60 31.17
N VAL A 656 -3.60 12.00 31.09
CA VAL A 656 -3.10 12.84 29.98
C VAL A 656 -3.21 12.11 28.64
N LEU A 657 -2.94 10.81 28.61
CA LEU A 657 -2.94 10.01 27.39
C LEU A 657 -4.34 9.58 26.92
N LYS A 658 -5.31 9.51 27.84
CA LYS A 658 -6.67 9.07 27.56
C LYS A 658 -7.35 9.89 26.45
N ASN A 659 -7.92 9.20 25.47
CA ASN A 659 -8.56 9.69 24.26
C ASN A 659 -7.67 10.52 23.31
N LYS A 660 -6.35 10.33 23.31
CA LYS A 660 -5.43 11.08 22.44
C LYS A 660 -5.14 10.34 21.13
N LEU A 661 -4.96 9.03 21.18
CA LEU A 661 -4.66 8.20 20.02
C LEU A 661 -5.93 7.78 19.31
N CYS A 662 -6.98 7.39 20.03
CA CYS A 662 -8.24 6.96 19.40
C CYS A 662 -8.91 8.05 18.55
N ARG A 663 -8.62 9.33 18.82
CA ARG A 663 -9.12 10.48 18.07
C ARG A 663 -8.21 10.94 16.93
N LEU A 664 -7.03 10.33 16.77
CA LEU A 664 -6.05 10.72 15.74
C LEU A 664 -6.63 10.67 14.32
N PRO A 665 -7.30 9.58 13.87
CA PRO A 665 -7.77 9.50 12.49
C PRO A 665 -8.69 10.68 12.12
N GLN A 666 -9.67 10.97 12.99
CA GLN A 666 -10.60 12.09 12.80
C GLN A 666 -9.90 13.45 12.86
N ALA A 667 -8.93 13.61 13.76
CA ALA A 667 -8.17 14.85 13.90
C ALA A 667 -7.30 15.13 12.66
N VAL A 668 -6.64 14.11 12.11
CA VAL A 668 -5.79 14.24 10.92
C VAL A 668 -6.63 14.58 9.68
N VAL A 669 -7.77 13.92 9.47
CA VAL A 669 -8.69 14.27 8.37
C VAL A 669 -9.15 15.73 8.48
N LYS A 670 -9.51 16.18 9.69
CA LYS A 670 -9.91 17.58 9.93
C LYS A 670 -8.77 18.56 9.65
N MET A 671 -7.56 18.20 10.04
CA MET A 671 -6.35 19.01 9.80
C MET A 671 -6.01 19.08 8.31
N ALA A 672 -6.06 17.97 7.58
CA ALA A 672 -5.83 17.94 6.13
C ALA A 672 -6.81 18.86 5.39
N LYS A 673 -8.10 18.79 5.72
CA LYS A 673 -9.13 19.68 5.15
C LYS A 673 -8.90 21.15 5.48
N PHE A 674 -8.42 21.44 6.69
CA PHE A 674 -8.10 22.81 7.09
C PHE A 674 -6.90 23.37 6.32
N GLU A 675 -5.86 22.56 6.11
CA GLU A 675 -4.64 22.97 5.43
C GLU A 675 -4.80 23.16 3.92
N ASP A 676 -5.76 22.50 3.28
CA ASP A 676 -6.00 22.62 1.83
C ASP A 676 -6.19 24.08 1.34
N ASN A 677 -6.76 24.93 2.19
CA ASN A 677 -7.02 26.35 1.87
C ASN A 677 -6.31 27.33 2.81
N ASN A 678 -5.37 26.88 3.63
CA ASN A 678 -4.67 27.74 4.57
C ASN A 678 -3.51 28.49 3.87
N ARG A 679 -3.48 29.82 4.00
CA ARG A 679 -2.44 30.70 3.43
C ARG A 679 -1.02 30.49 3.99
N TYR A 680 -0.90 29.73 5.08
CA TYR A 680 0.36 29.45 5.77
C TYR A 680 0.86 28.02 5.55
N SER A 681 0.18 27.23 4.72
CA SER A 681 0.65 25.89 4.38
C SER A 681 1.82 25.92 3.41
N VAL A 682 2.66 24.90 3.50
CA VAL A 682 3.79 24.58 2.63
C VAL A 682 3.79 23.11 2.30
N VAL A 683 4.57 22.70 1.32
CA VAL A 683 4.94 21.30 1.15
C VAL A 683 5.88 20.95 2.30
N VAL A 684 5.42 20.09 3.21
CA VAL A 684 6.20 19.57 4.35
C VAL A 684 6.89 18.27 3.97
N HIS A 685 7.95 17.89 4.67
CA HIS A 685 8.59 16.58 4.55
C HIS A 685 7.64 15.47 5.01
N GLY A 686 6.98 15.68 6.14
CA GLY A 686 5.93 14.82 6.70
C GLY A 686 6.42 13.64 7.55
N ASP A 687 7.69 13.22 7.38
CA ASP A 687 8.30 12.09 8.10
C ASP A 687 9.77 12.33 8.52
N ALA A 688 10.09 13.52 9.03
CA ALA A 688 11.47 13.87 9.39
C ALA A 688 11.83 13.34 10.79
N TRP A 689 12.38 12.12 10.86
CA TRP A 689 12.89 11.51 12.11
C TRP A 689 14.28 10.90 11.92
N THR A 690 14.91 10.41 13.00
CA THR A 690 16.35 10.07 13.04
C THR A 690 16.82 9.13 11.92
N ASN A 691 16.01 8.14 11.51
CA ASN A 691 16.39 7.22 10.43
C ASN A 691 16.20 7.80 9.02
N ASN A 692 15.44 8.88 8.89
CA ASN A 692 15.21 9.60 7.64
C ASN A 692 16.14 10.82 7.52
N ILE A 693 17.19 10.88 8.36
CA ILE A 693 18.16 11.97 8.40
C ILE A 693 19.56 11.37 8.45
N MET A 694 20.39 11.72 7.47
CA MET A 694 21.80 11.32 7.45
C MET A 694 22.71 12.51 7.72
N PHE A 695 23.79 12.29 8.45
CA PHE A 695 24.74 13.32 8.89
C PHE A 695 26.14 13.02 8.36
N ARG A 696 26.88 14.07 7.99
CA ARG A 696 28.29 13.98 7.62
C ARG A 696 29.14 14.77 8.60
N PHE A 697 30.19 14.12 9.13
CA PHE A 697 31.12 14.71 10.09
C PHE A 697 32.53 14.79 9.48
N GLU A 698 33.30 15.80 9.88
CA GLU A 698 34.75 15.83 9.72
C GLU A 698 35.38 15.81 11.11
N GLY A 699 35.95 14.67 11.49
CA GLY A 699 36.30 14.41 12.89
C GLY A 699 35.04 14.38 13.76
N GLU A 700 35.01 15.17 14.84
CA GLU A 700 33.84 15.31 15.72
C GLU A 700 32.92 16.47 15.30
N THR A 701 33.30 17.27 14.31
CA THR A 701 32.52 18.44 13.88
C THR A 701 31.47 18.04 12.84
N LEU A 702 30.19 18.34 13.13
CA LEU A 702 29.11 18.21 12.16
C LEU A 702 29.31 19.18 11.00
N LYS A 703 29.29 18.67 9.76
CA LYS A 703 29.37 19.51 8.57
C LYS A 703 28.00 19.82 7.99
N GLU A 704 27.21 18.78 7.78
CA GLU A 704 25.88 18.91 7.20
C GLU A 704 25.00 17.71 7.56
N SER A 705 23.69 17.93 7.46
CA SER A 705 22.68 16.87 7.50
C SER A 705 21.92 16.85 6.18
N MET A 706 21.30 15.73 5.85
CA MET A 706 20.50 15.54 4.65
C MET A 706 19.22 14.79 5.00
N LEU A 707 18.09 15.33 4.57
CA LEU A 707 16.77 14.71 4.71
C LEU A 707 16.54 13.72 3.56
N ILE A 708 16.04 12.53 3.87
CA ILE A 708 15.70 11.47 2.93
C ILE A 708 14.30 10.92 3.24
N ASP A 709 13.75 10.13 2.31
CA ASP A 709 12.43 9.49 2.45
C ASP A 709 11.26 10.48 2.56
N TYR A 710 10.83 10.97 1.40
CA TYR A 710 9.78 11.99 1.27
C TYR A 710 8.37 11.37 1.04
N GLN A 711 8.17 10.10 1.43
CA GLN A 711 6.93 9.36 1.15
C GLN A 711 5.66 9.96 1.77
N LEU A 712 5.79 10.69 2.90
CA LEU A 712 4.68 11.37 3.58
C LEU A 712 4.58 12.87 3.26
N SER A 713 5.33 13.35 2.26
CA SER A 713 5.29 14.75 1.85
C SER A 713 3.92 15.14 1.34
N LYS A 714 3.45 16.31 1.77
CA LYS A 714 2.09 16.81 1.54
C LYS A 714 2.02 18.31 1.76
N ASN A 715 0.91 18.94 1.37
CA ASN A 715 0.61 20.29 1.83
C ASN A 715 0.20 20.29 3.32
N GLY A 716 0.85 21.12 4.13
CA GLY A 716 0.60 21.17 5.57
C GLY A 716 1.28 22.34 6.28
N SER A 717 1.08 22.42 7.60
CA SER A 717 1.74 23.43 8.43
C SER A 717 3.22 23.05 8.66
N PRO A 718 4.16 24.02 8.61
CA PRO A 718 5.57 23.76 8.97
C PRO A 718 5.76 23.11 10.34
N VAL A 719 4.79 23.30 11.24
CA VAL A 719 4.77 22.73 12.59
C VAL A 719 4.79 21.20 12.58
N TYR A 720 4.31 20.54 11.52
CA TYR A 720 4.35 19.09 11.40
C TYR A 720 5.78 18.58 11.49
N ASP A 721 6.67 19.06 10.63
CA ASP A 721 8.08 18.64 10.61
C ASP A 721 8.82 19.06 11.88
N LEU A 722 8.51 20.27 12.40
CA LEU A 722 9.13 20.76 13.64
C LEU A 722 8.79 19.86 14.83
N ILE A 723 7.52 19.57 15.09
CA ILE A 723 7.16 18.70 16.22
C ILE A 723 7.67 17.28 15.96
N TYR A 724 7.63 16.79 14.71
CA TYR A 724 8.14 15.45 14.38
C TYR A 724 9.59 15.29 14.84
N VAL A 725 10.48 16.21 14.44
CA VAL A 725 11.90 16.17 14.82
C VAL A 725 12.05 16.41 16.32
N LEU A 726 11.46 17.49 16.85
CA LEU A 726 11.70 17.90 18.22
C LEU A 726 11.21 16.85 19.23
N PHE A 727 10.04 16.25 19.02
CA PHE A 727 9.45 15.32 19.98
C PHE A 727 9.97 13.89 19.78
N ASN A 728 10.20 13.47 18.54
CA ASN A 728 10.59 12.07 18.26
C ASN A 728 12.11 11.85 18.17
N CYS A 729 12.94 12.89 18.02
CA CYS A 729 14.40 12.73 17.91
C CYS A 729 15.20 13.21 19.13
N THR A 730 14.57 13.83 20.13
CA THR A 730 15.28 14.32 21.34
C THR A 730 14.62 13.81 22.62
N ASP A 731 15.32 13.86 23.74
CA ASP A 731 14.75 13.58 25.06
C ASP A 731 14.17 14.85 25.72
N TYR A 732 13.44 14.68 26.82
CA TYR A 732 12.80 15.78 27.53
C TYR A 732 13.80 16.80 28.09
N GLU A 733 14.96 16.36 28.57
CA GLU A 733 15.98 17.24 29.15
C GLU A 733 16.60 18.17 28.10
N THR A 734 16.93 17.62 26.93
CA THR A 734 17.48 18.35 25.79
C THR A 734 16.44 19.32 25.25
N ARG A 735 15.18 18.88 25.09
CA ARG A 735 14.08 19.79 24.70
C ARG A 735 13.93 20.95 25.67
N THR A 736 13.88 20.66 26.96
CA THR A 736 13.56 21.69 27.96
C THR A 736 14.59 22.80 28.03
N LYS A 737 15.84 22.51 27.67
CA LYS A 737 16.90 23.52 27.60
C LYS A 737 16.85 24.39 26.34
N ASN A 738 16.31 23.89 25.22
CA ASN A 738 16.51 24.50 23.90
C ASN A 738 15.21 24.76 23.10
N PHE A 739 14.03 24.39 23.61
CA PHE A 739 12.80 24.33 22.79
C PHE A 739 12.47 25.65 22.09
N TYR A 740 12.44 26.77 22.83
CA TYR A 740 12.15 28.09 22.24
C TYR A 740 13.30 28.60 21.37
N ASP A 741 14.54 28.39 21.79
CA ASP A 741 15.73 28.74 21.01
C ASP A 741 15.75 28.04 19.65
N TRP A 742 15.31 26.78 19.59
CA TRP A 742 15.16 26.04 18.34
C TRP A 742 14.09 26.61 17.42
N LEU A 743 12.95 27.02 17.97
CA LEU A 743 11.87 27.64 17.18
C LEU A 743 12.29 29.00 16.64
N ASP A 744 12.98 29.80 17.45
CA ASP A 744 13.52 31.10 17.05
C ASP A 744 14.65 30.95 16.04
N TYR A 745 15.51 29.95 16.22
CA TYR A 745 16.55 29.59 15.26
C TYR A 745 15.96 29.18 13.92
N TYR A 746 14.97 28.27 13.92
CA TYR A 746 14.25 27.88 12.71
C TYR A 746 13.63 29.09 12.01
N HIS A 747 12.93 29.96 12.75
CA HIS A 747 12.27 31.14 12.18
C HIS A 747 13.29 32.14 11.61
N THR A 748 14.43 32.31 12.28
CA THR A 748 15.55 33.12 11.80
C THR A 748 16.13 32.57 10.50
N GLN A 749 16.35 31.25 10.40
CA GLN A 749 16.81 30.63 9.16
C GLN A 749 15.75 30.73 8.04
N LEU A 750 14.46 30.68 8.39
CA LEU A 750 13.36 30.85 7.44
C LEU A 750 13.34 32.28 6.88
N ASP A 751 13.47 33.32 7.73
CA ASP A 751 13.56 34.71 7.26
C ASP A 751 14.80 34.94 6.40
N LYS A 752 15.93 34.39 6.81
CA LYS A 752 17.18 34.48 6.05
C LYS A 752 17.00 33.88 4.64
N SER A 753 16.49 32.66 4.56
CA SER A 753 16.32 31.97 3.28
C SER A 753 15.27 32.65 2.38
N LEU A 754 14.13 33.10 2.95
CA LEU A 754 13.12 33.88 2.21
C LEU A 754 13.67 35.21 1.66
N SER A 755 14.58 35.85 2.41
CA SER A 755 15.17 37.14 2.03
C SER A 755 15.97 37.05 0.73
N ASN A 756 16.59 35.90 0.46
CA ASN A 756 17.31 35.66 -0.79
C ASN A 756 16.39 35.73 -2.02
N PHE A 757 15.08 35.57 -1.83
CA PHE A 757 14.06 35.66 -2.89
C PHE A 757 13.23 36.93 -2.82
N GLY A 758 13.62 37.92 -2.00
CA GLY A 758 12.88 39.17 -1.81
C GLY A 758 11.58 39.00 -1.00
N LEU A 759 11.45 37.93 -0.22
CA LEU A 759 10.34 37.71 0.70
C LEU A 759 10.82 37.87 2.15
N LYS A 760 9.88 38.06 3.07
CA LYS A 760 10.18 38.15 4.51
C LYS A 760 9.23 37.29 5.33
N ALA A 761 9.75 36.63 6.35
CA ALA A 761 8.99 35.70 7.18
C ALA A 761 7.84 36.41 7.91
N ASN A 762 8.01 37.66 8.32
CA ASN A 762 6.96 38.45 8.97
C ASN A 762 5.71 38.73 8.11
N TYR A 763 5.76 38.51 6.79
CA TYR A 763 4.58 38.59 5.91
C TYR A 763 4.08 37.21 5.47
N VAL A 764 5.03 36.29 5.25
CA VAL A 764 4.77 34.94 4.72
C VAL A 764 4.32 33.99 5.84
N TYR A 765 5.12 33.86 6.90
CA TYR A 765 4.84 32.99 8.05
C TYR A 765 5.40 33.63 9.34
N PRO A 766 4.62 34.55 9.94
CA PRO A 766 5.05 35.30 11.13
C PRO A 766 5.38 34.42 12.34
N ARG A 767 6.23 34.89 13.24
CA ARG A 767 6.67 34.12 14.42
C ARG A 767 5.54 33.84 15.40
N ASP A 768 4.66 34.81 15.61
CA ASP A 768 3.42 34.69 16.39
C ASP A 768 2.43 33.70 15.75
N LYS A 769 2.45 33.61 14.41
CA LYS A 769 1.69 32.59 13.68
C LYS A 769 2.27 31.19 13.89
N LEU A 770 3.59 31.03 13.88
CA LEU A 770 4.25 29.77 14.27
C LEU A 770 3.85 29.35 15.68
N ASP A 771 3.82 30.28 16.64
CA ASP A 771 3.30 29.99 18.00
C ASP A 771 1.85 29.53 17.94
N ALA A 772 0.98 30.27 17.26
CA ALA A 772 -0.43 29.93 17.15
C ALA A 772 -0.66 28.54 16.52
N ASP A 773 0.15 28.15 15.54
CA ASP A 773 0.06 26.83 14.91
C ASP A 773 0.63 25.72 15.81
N LEU A 774 1.69 25.99 16.59
CA LEU A 774 2.14 25.08 17.65
C LEU A 774 1.02 24.79 18.67
N LYS A 775 0.24 25.82 19.06
CA LYS A 775 -0.93 25.65 19.95
C LYS A 775 -2.04 24.84 19.28
N ARG A 776 -2.32 25.13 18.02
CA ARG A 776 -3.40 24.48 17.25
C ARG A 776 -3.13 22.99 17.04
N TYR A 777 -1.92 22.64 16.64
CA TYR A 777 -1.56 21.27 16.25
C TYR A 777 -0.95 20.47 17.40
N GLY A 778 -0.48 21.11 18.47
CA GLY A 778 0.24 20.47 19.58
C GLY A 778 -0.49 19.26 20.20
N LYS A 779 -1.82 19.34 20.37
CA LYS A 779 -2.61 18.22 20.92
C LYS A 779 -2.64 17.01 19.98
N THR A 780 -2.87 17.22 18.68
CA THR A 780 -2.89 16.11 17.71
C THR A 780 -1.49 15.55 17.52
N MET A 781 -0.50 16.42 17.39
CA MET A 781 0.90 16.02 17.20
C MET A 781 1.47 15.32 18.44
N PHE A 782 0.99 15.63 19.66
CA PHE A 782 1.32 14.84 20.85
C PHE A 782 0.81 13.40 20.73
N GLY A 783 -0.46 13.20 20.36
CA GLY A 783 -0.99 11.86 20.08
C GLY A 783 -0.17 11.13 19.01
N TRP A 784 0.19 11.84 17.94
CA TRP A 784 1.01 11.33 16.85
C TRP A 784 2.41 10.90 17.33
N SER A 785 3.08 11.72 18.14
CA SER A 785 4.38 11.39 18.73
C SER A 785 4.33 10.16 19.64
N ILE A 786 3.24 9.97 20.40
CA ILE A 786 3.08 8.77 21.23
C ILE A 786 2.91 7.53 20.35
N LEU A 787 2.06 7.60 19.32
CA LEU A 787 1.89 6.51 18.36
C LEU A 787 3.22 6.15 17.69
N LEU A 788 3.97 7.14 17.22
CA LEU A 788 5.26 6.90 16.59
C LEU A 788 6.26 6.25 17.54
N CYS A 789 6.29 6.62 18.82
CA CYS A 789 7.21 5.98 19.77
C CYS A 789 7.03 4.46 19.84
N SER A 790 5.82 3.94 19.64
CA SER A 790 5.56 2.49 19.60
C SER A 790 6.26 1.78 18.44
N ILE A 791 6.44 2.48 17.32
CA ILE A 791 7.01 1.95 16.07
C ILE A 791 8.52 2.26 16.00
N LEU A 792 8.91 3.47 16.38
CA LEU A 792 10.26 3.99 16.19
C LEU A 792 11.28 3.40 17.18
N LEU A 793 10.83 2.93 18.36
CA LEU A 793 11.71 2.36 19.40
C LEU A 793 11.82 0.84 19.35
N ALA A 794 11.04 0.16 18.52
CA ALA A 794 11.12 -1.29 18.36
C ALA A 794 12.54 -1.69 17.90
N ASN A 795 13.10 -2.71 18.56
CA ASN A 795 14.33 -3.34 18.11
C ASN A 795 14.07 -4.17 16.83
N PRO A 796 15.10 -4.63 16.11
CA PRO A 796 14.92 -5.32 14.83
C PRO A 796 14.07 -6.61 14.90
N GLU A 797 14.20 -7.39 15.98
CA GLU A 797 13.40 -8.61 16.17
C GLU A 797 11.93 -8.27 16.45
N GLU A 798 11.69 -7.26 17.28
CA GLU A 798 10.35 -6.76 17.58
C GLU A 798 9.71 -6.13 16.34
N ALA A 799 10.47 -5.34 15.58
CA ALA A 799 10.07 -4.75 14.31
C ALA A 799 9.68 -5.83 13.27
N ALA A 800 10.43 -6.93 13.22
CA ALA A 800 10.10 -8.06 12.37
C ALA A 800 8.79 -8.75 12.79
N LYS A 801 8.53 -8.91 14.10
CA LYS A 801 7.26 -9.44 14.62
C LYS A 801 6.08 -8.51 14.36
N ILE A 802 6.28 -7.20 14.53
CA ILE A 802 5.28 -6.17 14.17
C ILE A 802 4.99 -6.24 12.67
N LYS A 803 6.03 -6.42 11.84
CA LYS A 803 5.86 -6.59 10.39
C LYS A 803 5.09 -7.87 10.05
N GLU A 804 5.44 -9.01 10.66
CA GLU A 804 4.77 -10.30 10.46
C GLU A 804 3.29 -10.24 10.89
N SER A 805 2.99 -9.55 11.99
CA SER A 805 1.60 -9.36 12.42
C SER A 805 0.82 -8.44 11.48
N ILE A 806 1.45 -7.36 11.00
CA ILE A 806 0.91 -6.50 9.92
C ILE A 806 0.72 -7.28 8.62
N GLU A 807 1.46 -8.36 8.37
CA GLU A 807 1.32 -9.22 7.20
C GLU A 807 0.26 -10.33 7.38
N SER A 808 -0.11 -10.68 8.63
CA SER A 808 -1.12 -11.70 8.92
C SER A 808 -2.57 -11.23 8.65
N GLU A 809 -3.51 -12.15 8.37
CA GLU A 809 -4.93 -11.84 8.14
C GLU A 809 -5.75 -11.68 9.44
N VAL A 810 -5.14 -11.94 10.61
CA VAL A 810 -5.82 -11.98 11.92
C VAL A 810 -5.34 -10.79 12.77
N PRO A 811 -6.24 -9.92 13.28
CA PRO A 811 -5.85 -8.86 14.20
C PRO A 811 -5.31 -9.44 15.51
N LEU A 812 -4.11 -9.02 15.92
CA LEU A 812 -3.58 -9.32 17.25
C LEU A 812 -4.44 -8.66 18.33
N ASP A 813 -4.64 -9.31 19.46
CA ASP A 813 -5.27 -8.67 20.62
C ASP A 813 -4.26 -7.85 21.47
N ALA A 814 -4.77 -7.09 22.45
CA ALA A 814 -3.94 -6.23 23.29
C ALA A 814 -2.91 -6.98 24.17
N ALA A 815 -3.17 -8.25 24.49
CA ALA A 815 -2.26 -9.07 25.28
C ALA A 815 -1.13 -9.63 24.40
N GLU A 816 -1.46 -10.07 23.18
CA GLU A 816 -0.48 -10.51 22.18
C GLU A 816 0.40 -9.35 21.69
N ALA A 817 -0.14 -8.13 21.58
CA ALA A 817 0.62 -6.93 21.26
C ALA A 817 1.63 -6.54 22.36
N ALA A 818 1.31 -6.80 23.63
CA ALA A 818 2.21 -6.55 24.76
C ALA A 818 3.40 -7.52 24.78
N ASP A 819 3.20 -8.77 24.34
CA ASP A 819 4.24 -9.80 24.23
C ASP A 819 5.23 -9.55 23.07
N VAL A 820 4.94 -8.56 22.20
CA VAL A 820 5.85 -8.17 21.12
C VAL A 820 7.11 -7.49 21.67
N PHE A 821 6.97 -6.62 22.68
CA PHE A 821 8.08 -5.80 23.19
C PHE A 821 8.82 -6.48 24.34
N GLN A 822 10.16 -6.50 24.25
CA GLN A 822 11.04 -6.96 25.32
C GLN A 822 11.09 -5.96 26.48
N ALA A 823 11.58 -6.42 27.64
CA ALA A 823 11.61 -5.62 28.87
C ALA A 823 12.39 -4.30 28.72
N ASP A 824 13.54 -4.33 28.04
CA ASP A 824 14.38 -3.15 27.82
C ASP A 824 13.68 -2.11 26.92
N THR A 825 13.04 -2.55 25.83
CA THR A 825 12.25 -1.69 24.94
C THR A 825 11.06 -1.09 25.68
N THR A 826 10.37 -1.89 26.50
CA THR A 826 9.24 -1.44 27.32
C THR A 826 9.65 -0.34 28.31
N MET A 827 10.82 -0.47 28.93
CA MET A 827 11.37 0.54 29.83
C MET A 827 11.70 1.84 29.08
N LEU A 828 12.38 1.75 27.93
CA LEU A 828 12.69 2.91 27.09
C LEU A 828 11.43 3.63 26.59
N LEU A 829 10.43 2.86 26.16
CA LEU A 829 9.13 3.37 25.71
C LEU A 829 8.42 4.12 26.84
N LYS A 830 8.41 3.57 28.06
CA LYS A 830 7.85 4.23 29.25
C LYS A 830 8.56 5.56 29.55
N GLU A 831 9.89 5.57 29.55
CA GLU A 831 10.67 6.80 29.77
C GLU A 831 10.37 7.86 28.70
N ARG A 832 10.30 7.45 27.43
CA ARG A 832 9.99 8.34 26.30
C ARG A 832 8.60 8.93 26.41
N ILE A 833 7.59 8.12 26.74
CA ILE A 833 6.20 8.56 26.92
C ILE A 833 6.10 9.55 28.07
N ILE A 834 6.73 9.27 29.21
CA ILE A 834 6.75 10.21 30.35
C ILE A 834 7.41 11.53 29.94
N GLY A 835 8.53 11.48 29.21
CA GLY A 835 9.19 12.67 28.66
C GLY A 835 8.31 13.45 27.69
N LEU A 836 7.52 12.77 26.86
CA LEU A 836 6.55 13.39 25.96
C LEU A 836 5.36 13.99 26.72
N ILE A 837 4.84 13.32 27.76
CA ILE A 837 3.78 13.84 28.62
C ILE A 837 4.24 15.13 29.30
N LYS A 838 5.44 15.15 29.88
CA LYS A 838 6.03 16.36 30.47
C LYS A 838 6.23 17.47 29.42
N SER A 839 6.69 17.11 28.22
CA SER A 839 6.81 18.05 27.10
C SER A 839 5.45 18.61 26.69
N PHE A 840 4.42 17.78 26.66
CA PHE A 840 3.06 18.21 26.38
C PHE A 840 2.54 19.11 27.50
N GLN A 841 2.74 18.80 28.76
CA GLN A 841 2.33 19.67 29.87
C GLN A 841 3.03 21.04 29.85
N ASN A 842 4.32 21.07 29.51
CA ASN A 842 5.09 22.33 29.47
C ASN A 842 4.86 23.15 28.21
N TYR A 843 4.70 22.46 27.07
CA TYR A 843 4.59 23.07 25.75
C TYR A 843 3.20 22.77 25.18
N GLY A 844 2.87 21.51 24.86
CA GLY A 844 1.68 21.16 24.07
C GLY A 844 0.27 21.37 24.65
N ASP A 845 0.08 21.48 25.96
CA ASP A 845 -1.17 21.90 26.63
C ASP A 845 -1.23 23.43 26.65
N PHE A 846 -1.04 24.03 25.47
CA PHE A 846 -1.11 25.47 25.23
C PHE A 846 -2.54 26.01 25.36
N GLN A 847 -3.34 25.52 26.30
CA GLN A 847 -4.59 26.15 26.67
C GLN A 847 -4.30 27.23 27.72
N ASP A 848 -4.10 28.43 27.17
CA ASP A 848 -4.54 29.73 27.69
C ASP A 848 -3.72 30.42 28.79
N ILE A 849 -2.38 30.44 28.70
CA ILE A 849 -1.58 31.42 29.45
C ILE A 849 -0.56 32.08 28.51
N SER A 850 -0.67 33.39 28.29
CA SER A 850 0.34 34.20 27.60
C SER A 850 1.55 34.46 28.49
N GLU A 851 2.65 34.91 27.89
CA GLU A 851 3.84 35.33 28.63
C GLU A 851 3.54 36.44 29.65
N GLY A 852 2.73 37.44 29.27
CA GLY A 852 2.31 38.51 30.18
C GLY A 852 1.48 37.99 31.36
N GLN A 853 0.57 37.04 31.11
CA GLN A 853 -0.21 36.38 32.16
C GLN A 853 0.70 35.55 33.08
N LEU A 854 1.63 34.78 32.52
CA LEU A 854 2.56 33.95 33.29
C LEU A 854 3.51 34.80 34.14
N GLN A 855 4.00 35.92 33.60
CA GLN A 855 4.88 36.84 34.33
C GLN A 855 4.15 37.47 35.52
N PHE A 856 2.90 37.92 35.32
CA PHE A 856 2.08 38.43 36.42
C PHE A 856 1.90 37.37 37.52
N ILE A 857 1.58 36.13 37.14
CA ILE A 857 1.42 35.01 38.08
C ILE A 857 2.70 34.78 38.89
N LYS A 858 3.86 34.75 38.22
CA LYS A 858 5.17 34.58 38.88
C LYS A 858 5.47 35.71 39.86
N ASN A 859 5.25 36.96 39.47
CA ASN A 859 5.47 38.11 40.34
C ASN A 859 4.65 38.01 41.64
N VAL A 860 3.37 37.62 41.53
CA VAL A 860 2.52 37.43 42.72
C VAL A 860 3.02 36.28 43.60
N ILE A 861 3.47 35.17 43.01
CA ILE A 861 4.05 34.04 43.75
C ILE A 861 5.32 34.46 44.51
N GLU A 862 6.20 35.21 43.86
CA GLU A 862 7.41 35.76 44.48
C GLU A 862 7.10 36.74 45.61
N GLU A 863 6.12 37.63 45.44
CA GLU A 863 5.63 38.53 46.49
C GLU A 863 5.07 37.80 47.71
N LYS A 864 4.60 36.55 47.54
CA LYS A 864 4.18 35.68 48.65
C LYS A 864 5.33 34.93 49.31
N GLY A 865 6.57 35.16 48.89
CA GLY A 865 7.77 34.56 49.48
C GLY A 865 8.17 33.21 48.88
N PHE A 866 7.65 32.85 47.70
CA PHE A 866 7.98 31.59 47.01
C PHE A 866 8.92 31.84 45.82
N LYS A 867 10.14 32.29 46.11
CA LYS A 867 11.17 32.52 45.09
C LYS A 867 11.79 31.18 44.65
N ASP A 868 12.12 31.04 43.36
CA ASP A 868 12.75 29.84 42.77
C ASP A 868 12.01 28.52 43.11
N SER A 869 10.71 28.62 43.37
CA SER A 869 9.86 27.51 43.82
C SER A 869 9.30 26.73 42.64
N LYS A 870 9.04 25.44 42.85
CA LYS A 870 8.43 24.59 41.81
C LYS A 870 6.95 24.95 41.70
N VAL A 871 6.54 25.42 40.52
CA VAL A 871 5.16 25.82 40.22
C VAL A 871 4.53 24.78 39.29
N ILE A 872 3.41 24.20 39.72
CA ILE A 872 2.65 23.18 39.00
C ILE A 872 1.29 23.76 38.63
N PHE A 873 0.96 23.76 37.34
CA PHE A 873 -0.36 24.14 36.84
C PHE A 873 -1.19 22.89 36.59
N ALA A 874 -2.41 22.86 37.13
CA ALA A 874 -3.37 21.79 36.92
C ALA A 874 -4.75 22.38 36.57
N PRO A 875 -5.64 21.67 35.86
CA PRO A 875 -7.03 22.08 35.70
C PRO A 875 -7.73 22.19 37.08
N ALA A 876 -8.52 23.25 37.30
CA ALA A 876 -9.26 23.40 38.56
C ALA A 876 -10.57 22.57 38.63
N GLY A 877 -11.11 22.16 37.48
CA GLY A 877 -12.38 21.42 37.31
C GLY A 877 -12.39 20.48 36.10
N VAL A 878 -13.54 19.82 35.83
CA VAL A 878 -13.70 18.90 34.68
C VAL A 878 -14.04 19.67 33.40
N ALA A 879 -13.79 19.04 32.25
CA ALA A 879 -14.04 19.65 30.95
C ALA A 879 -15.51 20.08 30.81
N GLY A 880 -15.74 21.38 30.54
CA GLY A 880 -17.08 21.96 30.42
C GLY A 880 -17.59 22.69 31.67
N ASP A 881 -16.78 22.88 32.72
CA ASP A 881 -17.19 23.66 33.90
C ASP A 881 -16.98 25.17 33.77
N ASN A 882 -16.06 25.61 32.89
CA ASN A 882 -15.69 27.02 32.74
C ASN A 882 -15.77 27.44 31.26
N TYR A 883 -16.87 28.09 30.88
CA TYR A 883 -17.15 28.44 29.48
C TYR A 883 -16.51 29.76 29.00
N ALA A 884 -16.18 30.66 29.93
CA ALA A 884 -15.71 32.02 29.62
C ALA A 884 -14.26 32.33 30.05
N ALA A 885 -13.61 31.44 30.79
CA ALA A 885 -12.23 31.65 31.24
C ALA A 885 -11.53 30.31 31.47
N ASN A 886 -10.21 30.28 31.36
CA ASN A 886 -9.44 29.11 31.75
C ASN A 886 -9.15 29.21 33.26
N VAL A 887 -9.62 28.22 34.02
CA VAL A 887 -9.41 28.17 35.47
C VAL A 887 -8.39 27.08 35.78
N LYS A 888 -7.21 27.50 36.23
CA LYS A 888 -6.10 26.63 36.59
C LYS A 888 -5.89 26.66 38.10
N ARG A 889 -5.68 25.51 38.72
CA ARG A 889 -5.08 25.41 40.05
C ARG A 889 -3.56 25.49 39.89
N ILE A 890 -2.94 26.35 40.69
CA ILE A 890 -1.49 26.52 40.76
C ILE A 890 -1.04 26.02 42.13
N LYS A 891 -0.25 24.95 42.14
CA LYS A 891 0.42 24.46 43.34
C LYS A 891 1.87 24.94 43.33
N VAL A 892 2.30 25.59 44.40
CA VAL A 892 3.67 26.07 44.58
C VAL A 892 4.31 25.29 45.71
N GLU A 893 5.44 24.65 45.42
CA GLU A 893 6.27 23.92 46.38
C GLU A 893 7.59 24.68 46.55
N GLY A 894 7.84 25.19 47.76
CA GLY A 894 9.07 25.92 48.08
C GLY A 894 9.54 25.68 49.51
N GLU A 895 10.69 26.25 49.87
CA GLU A 895 11.27 26.11 51.22
C GLU A 895 10.34 26.67 52.32
N ASN A 896 9.45 27.59 51.96
CA ASN A 896 8.46 28.21 52.85
C ASN A 896 7.13 27.44 52.94
N GLY A 897 7.06 26.21 52.40
CA GLY A 897 5.90 25.32 52.48
C GLY A 897 5.18 25.11 51.15
N GLN A 898 3.87 24.87 51.20
CA GLN A 898 3.02 24.69 50.02
C GLN A 898 1.97 25.79 49.94
N LEU A 899 1.71 26.29 48.73
CA LEU A 899 0.66 27.26 48.45
C LEU A 899 -0.21 26.76 47.29
N SER A 900 -1.54 26.76 47.48
CA SER A 900 -2.51 26.47 46.41
C SER A 900 -3.29 27.73 46.05
N ILE A 901 -3.29 28.08 44.77
CA ILE A 901 -3.94 29.26 44.20
C ILE A 901 -4.86 28.82 43.06
N ILE A 902 -6.01 29.47 42.91
CA ILE A 902 -6.85 29.37 41.72
C ILE A 902 -6.56 30.59 40.83
N ALA A 903 -6.11 30.33 39.60
CA ALA A 903 -5.93 31.33 38.57
C ALA A 903 -7.08 31.26 37.58
N LYS A 904 -7.84 32.35 37.48
CA LYS A 904 -8.80 32.57 36.41
C LYS A 904 -8.15 33.43 35.35
N ILE A 905 -8.02 32.91 34.14
CA ILE A 905 -7.17 33.46 33.08
C ILE A 905 -8.02 33.77 31.86
N ALA A 906 -7.95 35.01 31.37
CA ALA A 906 -8.71 35.43 30.20
C ALA A 906 -8.14 34.79 28.93
N PRO A 907 -8.99 34.40 27.96
CA PRO A 907 -8.52 34.01 26.64
C PRO A 907 -7.71 35.13 26.00
N THR A 908 -6.67 34.78 25.25
CA THR A 908 -5.82 35.76 24.53
C THR A 908 -6.30 36.02 23.12
N ASN A 909 -7.11 35.12 22.54
CA ASN A 909 -7.67 35.25 21.21
C ASN A 909 -8.72 36.37 21.13
N GLU A 910 -8.48 37.39 20.30
CA GLU A 910 -9.35 38.57 20.18
C GLU A 910 -10.80 38.25 19.80
N LEU A 911 -11.04 37.28 18.92
CA LEU A 911 -12.40 36.90 18.52
C LEU A 911 -13.16 36.23 19.68
N VAL A 912 -12.51 35.33 20.41
CA VAL A 912 -13.09 34.73 21.63
C VAL A 912 -13.38 35.82 22.65
N ARG A 913 -12.40 36.69 22.92
CA ARG A 913 -12.52 37.80 23.87
C ARG A 913 -13.68 38.73 23.57
N LYS A 914 -13.91 39.06 22.28
CA LYS A 914 -15.07 39.86 21.84
C LYS A 914 -16.39 39.12 22.12
N ARG A 915 -16.48 37.84 21.76
CA ARG A 915 -17.70 37.03 21.96
C ARG A 915 -18.11 36.88 23.42
N ILE A 916 -17.14 36.68 24.32
CA ILE A 916 -17.42 36.52 25.76
C ILE A 916 -17.36 37.84 26.54
N ASN A 917 -17.06 38.97 25.87
CA ASN A 917 -16.82 40.27 26.49
C ASN A 917 -15.82 40.21 27.67
N ALA A 918 -14.67 39.58 27.43
CA ALA A 918 -13.68 39.24 28.46
C ALA A 918 -13.24 40.45 29.29
N THR A 919 -12.97 41.58 28.65
CA THR A 919 -12.54 42.81 29.33
C THR A 919 -13.59 43.34 30.31
N THR A 920 -14.88 43.21 29.99
CA THR A 920 -15.95 43.61 30.91
C THR A 920 -16.08 42.62 32.07
N MET A 921 -16.04 41.31 31.80
CA MET A 921 -16.12 40.28 32.84
C MET A 921 -14.99 40.39 33.86
N PHE A 922 -13.74 40.41 33.38
CA PHE A 922 -12.57 40.50 34.23
C PHE A 922 -12.46 41.86 34.92
N GLY A 923 -12.89 42.95 34.28
CA GLY A 923 -12.96 44.27 34.89
C GLY A 923 -13.97 44.34 36.05
N ASN A 924 -15.16 43.77 35.88
CA ASN A 924 -16.16 43.70 36.96
C ASN A 924 -15.67 42.82 38.11
N GLU A 925 -15.15 41.63 37.83
CA GLU A 925 -14.62 40.74 38.87
C GLU A 925 -13.43 41.35 39.62
N HIS A 926 -12.55 42.05 38.91
CA HIS A 926 -11.49 42.85 39.52
C HIS A 926 -12.07 43.79 40.58
N LEU A 927 -12.96 44.71 40.20
CA LEU A 927 -13.58 45.67 41.12
C LEU A 927 -14.30 44.99 42.31
N ILE A 928 -14.96 43.86 42.05
CA ILE A 928 -15.67 43.10 43.10
C ILE A 928 -14.69 42.55 44.13
N TYR A 929 -13.61 41.89 43.70
CA TYR A 929 -12.67 41.23 44.59
C TYR A 929 -11.65 42.17 45.24
N THR A 930 -11.24 43.25 44.57
CA THR A 930 -10.22 44.17 45.09
C THR A 930 -10.79 45.32 45.91
N GLU A 931 -12.03 45.75 45.64
CA GLU A 931 -12.59 46.97 46.24
C GLU A 931 -13.94 46.73 46.93
N PHE A 932 -14.94 46.18 46.22
CA PHE A 932 -16.32 46.12 46.72
C PHE A 932 -16.50 45.16 47.91
N LEU A 933 -16.12 43.89 47.76
CA LEU A 933 -16.24 42.90 48.84
C LEU A 933 -15.43 43.28 50.09
N PRO A 934 -14.17 43.75 49.98
CA PRO A 934 -13.43 44.33 51.10
C PRO A 934 -14.17 45.48 51.79
N LYS A 935 -14.83 46.37 51.03
CA LYS A 935 -15.60 47.48 51.60
C LYS A 935 -16.80 47.00 52.40
N LEU A 936 -17.54 46.00 51.91
CA LEU A 936 -18.65 45.41 52.66
C LEU A 936 -18.18 44.77 53.96
N LEU A 937 -17.07 44.02 53.91
CA LEU A 937 -16.45 43.43 55.09
C LEU A 937 -15.99 44.50 56.09
N GLN A 938 -15.44 45.62 55.61
CA GLN A 938 -15.07 46.76 56.46
C GLN A 938 -16.27 47.32 57.22
N LEU A 939 -17.41 47.52 56.53
CA LEU A 939 -18.64 48.02 57.15
C LEU A 939 -19.14 47.09 58.26
N GLN A 940 -19.09 45.77 58.06
CA GLN A 940 -19.47 44.80 59.08
C GLN A 940 -18.51 44.81 60.27
N LYS A 941 -17.19 44.88 60.04
CA LYS A 941 -16.20 44.95 61.11
C LYS A 941 -16.30 46.22 61.96
N GLN A 942 -16.65 47.35 61.35
CA GLN A 942 -16.83 48.63 62.07
C GLN A 942 -17.95 48.57 63.11
N VAL A 943 -18.97 47.74 62.89
CA VAL A 943 -20.11 47.59 63.81
C VAL A 943 -20.02 46.35 64.69
N GLY A 944 -18.89 45.63 64.64
CA GLY A 944 -18.65 44.46 65.47
C GLY A 944 -19.53 43.25 65.11
N THR A 945 -19.88 43.07 63.84
CA THR A 945 -20.64 41.90 63.37
C THR A 945 -19.89 40.59 63.71
N PRO A 946 -20.57 39.56 64.26
CA PRO A 946 -19.96 38.26 64.53
C PRO A 946 -19.35 37.61 63.27
N ASP A 947 -18.23 36.89 63.44
CA ASP A 947 -17.47 36.29 62.33
C ASP A 947 -18.31 35.38 61.42
N GLU A 948 -19.31 34.70 61.99
CA GLU A 948 -20.22 33.79 61.29
C GLU A 948 -21.19 34.48 60.32
N GLU A 949 -21.45 35.77 60.54
CA GLU A 949 -22.33 36.62 59.72
C GLU A 949 -21.54 37.55 58.78
N LEU A 950 -20.20 37.53 58.85
CA LEU A 950 -19.37 38.26 57.90
C LEU A 950 -19.57 37.70 56.49
N VAL A 951 -19.58 38.59 55.50
CA VAL A 951 -19.61 38.21 54.09
C VAL A 951 -18.40 37.33 53.77
N LYS A 952 -18.65 36.16 53.18
CA LYS A 952 -17.63 35.15 52.88
C LYS A 952 -17.29 35.18 51.40
N PHE A 953 -16.00 35.31 51.08
CA PHE A 953 -15.48 35.29 49.72
C PHE A 953 -14.01 34.84 49.73
N PRO A 954 -13.50 34.22 48.64
CA PRO A 954 -12.11 33.80 48.57
C PRO A 954 -11.17 35.01 48.64
N LYS A 955 -10.04 34.87 49.33
CA LYS A 955 -9.01 35.89 49.31
C LYS A 955 -8.47 36.09 47.88
N CYS A 956 -8.41 37.34 47.43
CA CYS A 956 -7.74 37.69 46.19
C CYS A 956 -6.25 37.95 46.45
N TYR A 957 -5.39 37.25 45.72
CA TYR A 957 -3.93 37.42 45.81
C TYR A 957 -3.39 38.47 44.86
N GLY A 958 -4.09 38.74 43.76
CA GLY A 958 -3.73 39.75 42.77
C GLY A 958 -4.59 39.64 41.52
N THR A 959 -4.66 40.74 40.77
CA THR A 959 -5.36 40.81 39.48
C THR A 959 -4.56 41.60 38.43
N ASN A 960 -4.59 41.16 37.18
CA ASN A 960 -4.21 41.93 36.00
C ASN A 960 -5.45 42.18 35.15
N ILE A 961 -5.67 43.42 34.71
CA ILE A 961 -6.81 43.84 33.88
C ILE A 961 -6.39 44.37 32.50
N GLU A 962 -5.10 44.34 32.18
CA GLU A 962 -4.59 44.78 30.89
C GLU A 962 -4.88 43.71 29.82
N ALA A 963 -5.71 44.06 28.84
CA ALA A 963 -5.96 43.20 27.69
C ALA A 963 -4.68 42.97 26.85
N PRO A 964 -4.39 41.74 26.39
CA PRO A 964 -5.17 40.51 26.52
C PRO A 964 -4.75 39.63 27.71
N ASN A 965 -4.02 40.19 28.67
CA ASN A 965 -3.32 39.49 29.74
C ASN A 965 -4.10 39.45 31.05
N GLU A 966 -5.42 39.55 31.02
CA GLU A 966 -6.19 39.58 32.25
C GLU A 966 -6.10 38.26 33.03
N VAL A 967 -5.86 38.37 34.35
CA VAL A 967 -5.73 37.25 35.30
C VAL A 967 -6.30 37.66 36.65
N ILE A 968 -7.00 36.76 37.32
CA ILE A 968 -7.43 36.91 38.71
C ILE A 968 -6.90 35.71 39.50
N LEU A 969 -6.14 35.98 40.56
CA LEU A 969 -5.59 34.97 41.46
C LEU A 969 -6.38 34.95 42.76
N LEU A 970 -6.97 33.80 43.08
CA LEU A 970 -7.87 33.59 44.22
C LEU A 970 -7.38 32.44 45.11
N GLU A 971 -7.82 32.47 46.36
CA GLU A 971 -7.66 31.37 47.31
C GLU A 971 -8.31 30.07 46.84
N ASP A 972 -7.59 28.96 46.98
CA ASP A 972 -8.14 27.64 46.68
C ASP A 972 -9.06 27.16 47.80
N LEU A 973 -10.36 27.41 47.65
CA LEU A 973 -11.38 27.04 48.64
C LEU A 973 -11.48 25.53 48.86
N LYS A 974 -11.00 24.68 47.93
CA LYS A 974 -10.99 23.21 48.16
C LYS A 974 -10.07 22.83 49.31
N GLU A 975 -8.95 23.52 49.49
CA GLU A 975 -8.04 23.33 50.63
C GLU A 975 -8.69 23.70 51.96
N LEU A 976 -9.74 24.54 51.92
CA LEU A 976 -10.53 24.91 53.09
C LEU A 976 -11.73 23.97 53.35
N GLY A 977 -11.86 22.88 52.58
CA GLY A 977 -12.93 21.90 52.70
C GLY A 977 -14.23 22.29 52.00
N PHE A 978 -14.19 23.24 51.07
CA PHE A 978 -15.34 23.56 50.23
C PHE A 978 -15.39 22.67 48.99
N SER A 979 -16.60 22.34 48.54
CA SER A 979 -16.84 21.59 47.31
C SER A 979 -17.98 22.20 46.49
N MET A 980 -17.92 22.03 45.16
CA MET A 980 -19.06 22.33 44.30
C MET A 980 -20.03 21.16 44.33
N GLN A 981 -21.34 21.46 44.24
CA GLN A 981 -22.36 20.44 44.04
C GLN A 981 -22.46 20.08 42.56
N ASP A 982 -22.93 18.86 42.26
CA ASP A 982 -23.14 18.42 40.89
C ASP A 982 -24.28 19.23 40.24
N ARG A 983 -23.96 19.93 39.15
CA ARG A 983 -24.89 20.77 38.40
C ARG A 983 -26.03 20.01 37.73
N LEU A 984 -25.90 18.70 37.53
CA LEU A 984 -26.96 17.85 36.98
C LEU A 984 -27.99 17.47 38.05
N ASN A 985 -27.68 17.71 39.32
CA ASN A 985 -28.57 17.47 40.45
C ASN A 985 -29.12 18.79 41.00
N SER A 986 -30.33 18.72 41.57
CA SER A 986 -30.90 19.85 42.31
C SER A 986 -30.16 20.07 43.63
N LEU A 987 -30.00 21.33 44.05
CA LEU A 987 -29.47 21.65 45.37
C LEU A 987 -30.43 21.19 46.48
N SER A 988 -29.89 20.75 47.61
CA SER A 988 -30.70 20.43 48.79
C SER A 988 -31.27 21.70 49.44
N ASP A 989 -32.35 21.55 50.22
CA ASP A 989 -32.97 22.67 50.94
C ASP A 989 -31.99 23.40 51.88
N GLU A 990 -31.05 22.65 52.48
CA GLU A 990 -30.00 23.23 53.32
C GLU A 990 -29.03 24.08 52.49
N CYS A 991 -28.64 23.60 51.30
CA CYS A 991 -27.79 24.33 50.38
C CYS A 991 -28.49 25.62 49.92
N VAL A 992 -29.75 25.52 49.49
CA VAL A 992 -30.56 26.68 49.05
C VAL A 992 -30.72 27.69 50.19
N SER A 993 -31.05 27.24 51.40
CA SER A 993 -31.19 28.12 52.57
C SER A 993 -29.89 28.85 52.91
N SER A 994 -28.75 28.17 52.81
CA SER A 994 -27.43 28.76 53.01
C SER A 994 -27.12 29.84 51.96
N VAL A 995 -27.41 29.57 50.67
CA VAL A 995 -27.22 30.54 49.59
C VAL A 995 -28.12 31.77 49.78
N LEU A 996 -29.40 31.57 50.09
CA LEU A 996 -30.34 32.67 50.33
C LEU A 996 -29.92 33.54 51.52
N LYS A 997 -29.41 32.95 52.60
CA LYS A 997 -28.85 33.70 53.74
C LYS A 997 -27.68 34.58 53.29
N ASN A 998 -26.73 34.04 52.52
CA ASN A 998 -25.57 34.80 52.04
C ASN A 998 -25.96 35.92 51.07
N LEU A 999 -26.91 35.67 50.15
CA LEU A 999 -27.44 36.70 49.26
C LEU A 999 -28.18 37.80 50.03
N ALA A 1000 -28.94 37.45 51.07
CA ALA A 1000 -29.62 38.44 51.91
C ALA A 1000 -28.60 39.34 52.64
N ILE A 1001 -27.52 38.76 53.19
CA ILE A 1001 -26.42 39.51 53.79
C ILE A 1001 -25.79 40.45 52.74
N TYR A 1002 -25.41 39.92 51.59
CA TYR A 1002 -24.79 40.69 50.50
C TYR A 1002 -25.66 41.88 50.06
N HIS A 1003 -26.95 41.65 49.79
CA HIS A 1003 -27.89 42.71 49.42
C HIS A 1003 -28.11 43.72 50.54
N SER A 1004 -28.19 43.28 51.80
CA SER A 1004 -28.35 44.18 52.95
C SER A 1004 -27.16 45.14 53.07
N LEU A 1005 -25.94 44.65 52.86
CA LEU A 1005 -24.71 45.44 52.91
C LEU A 1005 -24.63 46.42 51.75
N SER A 1006 -25.11 46.05 50.56
CA SER A 1006 -25.24 46.97 49.44
C SER A 1006 -26.21 48.13 49.76
N TYR A 1007 -27.34 47.86 50.43
CA TYR A 1007 -28.24 48.92 50.91
C TYR A 1007 -27.61 49.79 52.00
N VAL A 1008 -26.87 49.18 52.93
CA VAL A 1008 -26.13 49.92 53.96
C VAL A 1008 -25.12 50.85 53.29
N LEU A 1009 -24.34 50.38 52.32
CA LEU A 1009 -23.41 51.21 51.55
C LEU A 1009 -24.14 52.34 50.83
N LYS A 1010 -25.25 52.04 50.13
CA LYS A 1010 -26.10 53.03 49.45
C LYS A 1010 -26.63 54.12 50.40
N SER A 1011 -26.95 53.77 51.64
CA SER A 1011 -27.50 54.70 52.63
C SER A 1011 -26.44 55.46 53.43
N LYS A 1012 -25.31 54.83 53.74
CA LYS A 1012 -24.27 55.39 54.63
C LYS A 1012 -23.16 56.08 53.86
N GLU A 1013 -22.84 55.59 52.68
CA GLU A 1013 -21.77 56.08 51.81
C GLU A 1013 -22.25 56.15 50.34
N PRO A 1014 -23.20 57.06 50.03
CA PRO A 1014 -23.83 57.11 48.71
C PRO A 1014 -22.84 57.40 47.58
N ASP A 1015 -21.80 58.19 47.82
CA ASP A 1015 -20.77 58.47 46.82
C ASP A 1015 -19.95 57.22 46.48
N THR A 1016 -19.56 56.44 47.50
CA THR A 1016 -18.90 55.15 47.32
C THR A 1016 -19.80 54.16 46.58
N TYR A 1017 -21.10 54.13 46.90
CA TYR A 1017 -22.06 53.29 46.19
C TYR A 1017 -22.19 53.71 44.72
N ASN A 1018 -22.32 55.01 44.44
CA ASN A 1018 -22.43 55.53 43.08
C ASN A 1018 -21.17 55.25 42.26
N TYR A 1019 -19.98 55.33 42.86
CA TYR A 1019 -18.74 54.91 42.21
C TYR A 1019 -18.82 53.46 41.71
N PHE A 1020 -19.22 52.51 42.55
CA PHE A 1020 -19.35 51.11 42.10
C PHE A 1020 -20.47 50.93 41.08
N LYS A 1021 -21.61 51.58 41.29
CA LYS A 1021 -22.74 51.57 40.36
C LYS A 1021 -22.32 52.03 38.95
N ASP A 1022 -21.52 53.09 38.86
CA ASP A 1022 -21.15 53.70 37.59
C ASP A 1022 -19.97 52.97 36.90
N ASN A 1023 -19.16 52.21 37.66
CA ASN A 1023 -18.00 51.49 37.13
C ASN A 1023 -18.26 49.99 36.86
N LEU A 1024 -19.25 49.37 37.49
CA LEU A 1024 -19.69 48.02 37.17
C LEU A 1024 -20.53 48.03 35.88
N ARG A 1025 -20.06 47.33 34.84
CA ARG A 1025 -20.68 47.35 33.51
C ARG A 1025 -21.69 46.23 33.32
N ASP A 1026 -22.82 46.53 32.72
CA ASP A 1026 -23.87 45.56 32.41
C ASP A 1026 -23.51 44.69 31.20
N MET A 1027 -23.29 43.40 31.44
CA MET A 1027 -22.99 42.41 30.40
C MET A 1027 -24.18 42.20 29.45
N TRP A 1028 -25.40 42.15 29.97
CA TRP A 1028 -26.60 41.87 29.16
C TRP A 1028 -26.95 43.06 28.26
N GLY A 1029 -26.73 44.28 28.76
CA GLY A 1029 -26.75 45.51 27.97
C GLY A 1029 -25.77 45.45 26.80
N ALA A 1030 -24.51 45.10 27.06
CA ALA A 1030 -23.50 44.98 26.01
C ALA A 1030 -23.82 43.86 24.99
N MET A 1031 -24.40 42.74 25.44
CA MET A 1031 -24.85 41.65 24.56
C MET A 1031 -26.01 42.06 23.66
N ALA A 1032 -26.92 42.91 24.14
CA ALA A 1032 -28.07 43.38 23.35
C ALA A 1032 -27.65 44.28 22.17
N ASP A 1033 -26.47 44.89 22.24
CA ASP A 1033 -25.91 45.75 21.18
C ASP A 1033 -25.12 44.95 20.12
N LEU A 1034 -25.02 43.63 20.26
CA LEU A 1034 -24.35 42.76 19.27
C LEU A 1034 -25.10 42.69 17.93
N PRO A 1035 -24.39 42.42 16.81
CA PRO A 1035 -25.02 42.23 15.51
C PRO A 1035 -26.10 41.12 15.55
N LYS A 1036 -27.15 41.28 14.73
CA LYS A 1036 -28.27 40.30 14.65
C LYS A 1036 -27.79 38.87 14.37
N GLU A 1037 -26.72 38.73 13.60
CA GLU A 1037 -26.10 37.44 13.27
C GLU A 1037 -25.52 36.73 14.50
N GLU A 1038 -24.98 37.48 15.47
CA GLU A 1038 -24.46 36.91 16.72
C GLU A 1038 -25.60 36.59 17.71
N LEU A 1039 -26.67 37.37 17.70
CA LEU A 1039 -27.88 37.10 18.48
C LEU A 1039 -28.70 35.91 17.97
N ALA A 1040 -28.47 35.47 16.73
CA ALA A 1040 -29.16 34.33 16.12
C ALA A 1040 -28.97 33.02 16.90
N TYR A 1041 -27.87 32.90 17.65
CA TYR A 1041 -27.60 31.76 18.53
C TYR A 1041 -28.71 31.52 19.56
N PHE A 1042 -29.25 32.57 20.19
CA PHE A 1042 -30.34 32.44 21.15
C PHE A 1042 -31.64 31.96 20.48
N GLY A 1043 -31.86 32.31 19.21
CA GLY A 1043 -32.97 31.78 18.43
C GLY A 1043 -32.83 30.29 18.15
N GLN A 1044 -31.62 29.82 17.84
CA GLN A 1044 -31.34 28.39 17.64
C GLN A 1044 -31.52 27.58 18.93
N LEU A 1045 -31.06 28.12 20.07
CA LEU A 1045 -31.28 27.50 21.38
C LEU A 1045 -32.75 27.40 21.73
N GLU A 1046 -33.54 28.42 21.40
CA GLU A 1046 -34.99 28.42 21.61
C GLU A 1046 -35.66 27.32 20.78
N GLU A 1047 -35.32 27.22 19.49
CA GLU A 1047 -35.86 26.20 18.60
C GLU A 1047 -35.50 24.78 19.09
N PHE A 1048 -34.24 24.57 19.47
CA PHE A 1048 -33.78 23.30 20.03
C PHE A 1048 -34.53 22.96 21.33
N THR A 1049 -34.72 23.93 22.22
CA THR A 1049 -35.45 23.72 23.48
C THR A 1049 -36.92 23.39 23.21
N MET A 1050 -37.55 24.04 22.23
CA MET A 1050 -38.93 23.72 21.83
C MET A 1050 -39.06 22.30 21.27
N GLN A 1051 -38.06 21.82 20.51
CA GLN A 1051 -38.03 20.45 19.98
C GLN A 1051 -37.89 19.38 21.07
N MET A 1052 -37.29 19.70 22.22
CA MET A 1052 -37.15 18.78 23.34
C MET A 1052 -38.40 18.64 24.22
N LEU A 1053 -39.38 19.54 24.06
CA LEU A 1053 -40.60 19.55 24.86
C LEU A 1053 -41.72 18.83 24.13
N ASP A 1054 -42.31 17.81 24.76
CA ASP A 1054 -43.41 17.05 24.15
C ASP A 1054 -44.78 17.73 24.28
N ASP A 1055 -44.92 18.68 25.23
CA ASP A 1055 -46.18 19.38 25.51
C ASP A 1055 -46.27 20.71 24.75
N PRO A 1056 -47.27 20.88 23.86
CA PRO A 1056 -47.49 22.12 23.12
C PRO A 1056 -47.73 23.37 23.99
N GLU A 1057 -48.32 23.23 25.18
CA GLU A 1057 -48.48 24.37 26.12
C GLU A 1057 -47.14 24.77 26.75
N HIS A 1058 -46.24 23.82 27.04
CA HIS A 1058 -44.87 24.14 27.46
C HIS A 1058 -44.08 24.84 26.35
N GLN A 1059 -44.18 24.35 25.11
CA GLN A 1059 -43.55 25.00 23.94
C GLN A 1059 -44.03 26.45 23.76
N LYS A 1060 -45.34 26.68 23.93
CA LYS A 1060 -45.95 28.02 23.87
C LYS A 1060 -45.45 28.95 24.97
N HIS A 1061 -45.15 28.44 26.17
CA HIS A 1061 -44.59 29.24 27.26
C HIS A 1061 -43.13 29.63 27.04
N ILE A 1062 -42.34 28.80 26.36
CA ILE A 1062 -40.91 29.04 26.07
C ILE A 1062 -40.71 29.91 24.83
N LYS A 1063 -41.63 29.89 23.87
CA LYS A 1063 -41.54 30.70 22.64
C LYS A 1063 -41.26 32.17 22.94
N ASN A 1064 -40.25 32.74 22.27
CA ASN A 1064 -39.76 34.12 22.44
C ASN A 1064 -39.28 34.44 23.87
N ARG A 1065 -38.84 33.46 24.66
CA ARG A 1065 -38.25 33.68 26.00
C ARG A 1065 -36.74 33.67 25.98
N ILE A 1066 -36.14 32.76 25.24
CA ILE A 1066 -34.68 32.62 25.11
C ILE A 1066 -34.18 33.60 24.05
N SER A 1067 -34.85 33.67 22.90
CA SER A 1067 -34.44 34.54 21.78
C SER A 1067 -34.52 36.03 22.11
N GLU A 1068 -35.37 36.43 23.05
CA GLU A 1068 -35.51 37.81 23.52
C GLU A 1068 -34.80 38.10 24.85
N ILE A 1069 -33.97 37.18 25.38
CA ILE A 1069 -33.39 37.35 26.72
C ILE A 1069 -32.47 38.57 26.81
N ALA A 1070 -31.57 38.77 25.85
CA ALA A 1070 -30.64 39.89 25.81
C ALA A 1070 -31.34 41.26 25.72
N PRO A 1071 -32.25 41.52 24.75
CA PRO A 1071 -32.94 42.82 24.69
C PRO A 1071 -33.88 43.07 25.89
N ARG A 1072 -34.48 42.03 26.48
CA ARG A 1072 -35.30 42.17 27.70
C ARG A 1072 -34.46 42.49 28.92
N ALA A 1073 -33.34 41.80 29.11
CA ALA A 1073 -32.41 42.04 30.21
C ALA A 1073 -31.81 43.46 30.13
N ALA A 1074 -31.40 43.90 28.94
CA ALA A 1074 -30.92 45.27 28.72
C ALA A 1074 -32.00 46.33 29.04
N LYS A 1075 -33.27 46.06 28.70
CA LYS A 1075 -34.39 46.95 29.05
C LYS A 1075 -34.63 46.98 30.56
N MET A 1076 -34.58 45.84 31.25
CA MET A 1076 -34.75 45.75 32.70
C MET A 1076 -33.64 46.51 33.44
N SER A 1077 -32.39 46.31 33.04
CA SER A 1077 -31.23 47.02 33.59
C SER A 1077 -31.39 48.55 33.49
N LYS A 1078 -31.85 49.07 32.35
CA LYS A 1078 -32.14 50.51 32.18
C LYS A 1078 -33.25 51.02 33.11
N LEU A 1079 -34.30 50.22 33.35
CA LEU A 1079 -35.40 50.58 34.26
C LEU A 1079 -34.96 50.57 35.73
N GLU A 1080 -34.07 49.67 36.09
CA GLU A 1080 -33.59 49.50 37.47
C GLU A 1080 -32.49 50.50 37.86
N ASN A 1081 -31.78 51.09 36.89
CA ASN A 1081 -30.65 52.01 37.10
C ASN A 1081 -30.97 53.35 37.82
N GLY A 1082 -32.23 53.55 38.23
CA GLY A 1082 -32.68 54.66 39.10
C GLY A 1082 -33.53 54.21 40.28
N SER A 1083 -33.70 52.91 40.49
CA SER A 1083 -34.62 52.38 41.50
C SER A 1083 -34.08 52.54 42.91
N ARG A 1084 -34.95 52.97 43.85
CA ARG A 1084 -34.62 52.95 45.28
C ARG A 1084 -34.32 51.53 45.79
N TYR A 1085 -34.89 50.51 45.13
CA TYR A 1085 -34.73 49.09 45.46
C TYR A 1085 -33.54 48.41 44.74
N ALA A 1086 -32.79 49.15 43.91
CA ALA A 1086 -31.60 48.59 43.29
C ALA A 1086 -30.47 48.42 44.31
N VAL A 1087 -29.81 47.28 44.26
CA VAL A 1087 -28.57 46.93 44.96
C VAL A 1087 -27.53 46.49 43.92
N ILE A 1088 -26.26 46.54 44.29
CA ILE A 1088 -25.22 45.83 43.53
C ILE A 1088 -25.45 44.34 43.80
N GLN A 1089 -25.71 43.56 42.75
CA GLN A 1089 -26.07 42.15 42.81
C GLN A 1089 -24.91 41.26 42.34
N HIS A 1090 -24.95 39.96 42.68
CA HIS A 1090 -23.97 38.98 42.21
C HIS A 1090 -24.02 38.79 40.67
N GLY A 1091 -25.21 38.84 40.08
CA GLY A 1091 -25.40 38.83 38.62
C GLY A 1091 -25.38 37.44 37.95
N ASP A 1092 -24.73 36.44 38.54
CA ASP A 1092 -24.68 35.05 38.02
C ASP A 1092 -24.66 33.99 39.15
N ALA A 1093 -25.71 33.94 39.99
CA ALA A 1093 -25.77 33.06 41.16
C ALA A 1093 -26.40 31.69 40.82
N TRP A 1094 -25.57 30.75 40.35
CA TRP A 1094 -25.97 29.37 40.02
C TRP A 1094 -24.94 28.36 40.54
N THR A 1095 -25.26 27.06 40.46
CA THR A 1095 -24.51 25.97 41.12
C THR A 1095 -23.00 25.99 40.89
N ASN A 1096 -22.52 26.39 39.70
CA ASN A 1096 -21.09 26.42 39.39
C ASN A 1096 -20.33 27.63 39.96
N ASN A 1097 -21.03 28.64 40.48
CA ASN A 1097 -20.41 29.81 41.11
C ASN A 1097 -20.54 29.79 42.65
N ILE A 1098 -20.97 28.68 43.22
CA ILE A 1098 -21.24 28.54 44.66
C ILE A 1098 -20.55 27.28 45.18
N MET A 1099 -19.70 27.44 46.20
CA MET A 1099 -19.06 26.32 46.89
C MET A 1099 -19.63 26.16 48.31
N PHE A 1100 -19.80 24.91 48.73
CA PHE A 1100 -20.39 24.54 50.01
C PHE A 1100 -19.36 23.86 50.89
N LYS A 1101 -19.38 24.18 52.18
CA LYS A 1101 -18.63 23.46 53.21
C LYS A 1101 -19.63 22.89 54.20
N PHE A 1102 -19.64 21.57 54.35
CA PHE A 1102 -20.51 20.87 55.28
C PHE A 1102 -19.73 20.60 56.57
N GLU A 1103 -20.36 20.83 57.72
CA GLU A 1103 -19.79 20.39 58.99
C GLU A 1103 -19.83 18.86 59.04
N ALA A 1104 -18.76 18.23 59.53
CA ALA A 1104 -18.74 16.79 59.76
C ALA A 1104 -19.89 16.43 60.70
N ARG A 1105 -20.85 15.62 60.23
CA ARG A 1105 -21.85 15.03 61.12
C ARG A 1105 -21.07 14.25 62.18
N ARG A 1106 -21.31 14.52 63.47
CA ARG A 1106 -20.90 13.61 64.53
C ARG A 1106 -21.57 12.27 64.22
N ASP A 1107 -20.76 11.29 63.88
CA ASP A 1107 -21.21 9.92 63.66
C ASP A 1107 -21.96 9.45 64.90
N PHE A 1108 -23.27 9.24 64.76
CA PHE A 1108 -23.92 8.24 65.58
C PHE A 1108 -23.50 6.89 65.00
N GLU A 1109 -22.66 6.19 65.76
CA GLU A 1109 -22.27 4.81 65.48
C GLU A 1109 -23.50 3.95 65.17
N GLY A 1110 -23.43 3.23 64.05
CA GLY A 1110 -24.32 2.13 63.73
C GLY A 1110 -25.39 2.47 62.71
N ILE A 1111 -25.03 2.37 61.42
CA ILE A 1111 -25.71 1.51 60.44
C ILE A 1111 -24.73 1.29 59.27
N ASP A 1112 -24.48 0.01 59.04
CA ASP A 1112 -23.63 -0.63 58.05
C ASP A 1112 -23.92 -0.17 56.60
N SER A 1113 -22.90 0.36 55.91
CA SER A 1113 -23.01 0.88 54.54
C SER A 1113 -22.82 -0.19 53.44
N ASN A 1114 -22.89 -1.48 53.76
CA ASN A 1114 -22.93 -2.57 52.77
C ASN A 1114 -24.34 -2.95 52.28
N ARG A 1115 -25.20 -1.97 51.97
CA ARG A 1115 -26.44 -2.21 51.21
C ARG A 1115 -26.69 -1.15 50.14
N LEU A 1116 -26.19 -1.42 48.95
CA LEU A 1116 -26.72 -0.92 47.68
C LEU A 1116 -28.12 -1.54 47.44
N PRO A 1117 -29.16 -0.76 47.09
CA PRO A 1117 -30.29 -1.26 46.32
C PRO A 1117 -30.01 -1.05 44.83
N GLY A 1118 -29.87 -2.16 44.11
CA GLY A 1118 -29.53 -2.18 42.68
C GLY A 1118 -30.58 -1.59 41.75
N SER A 1119 -30.11 -0.94 40.69
CA SER A 1119 -30.82 -0.83 39.42
C SER A 1119 -30.60 -2.11 38.62
N LYS A 1120 -31.63 -2.94 38.56
CA LYS A 1120 -31.69 -4.09 37.65
C LYS A 1120 -31.75 -3.62 36.21
N GLU A 1121 -30.95 -4.29 35.40
CA GLU A 1121 -30.96 -4.34 33.95
C GLU A 1121 -32.37 -4.61 33.38
N PHE A 1122 -32.65 -3.99 32.24
CA PHE A 1122 -33.69 -4.41 31.30
C PHE A 1122 -33.06 -4.49 29.92
N GLN A 1123 -32.88 -5.70 29.39
CA GLN A 1123 -32.88 -5.98 27.96
C GLN A 1123 -33.49 -7.36 27.67
N SER A 1124 -34.56 -7.34 26.84
CA SER A 1124 -35.23 -8.35 25.98
C SER A 1124 -35.20 -9.85 26.38
N SER A 1125 -36.33 -10.59 26.39
CA SER A 1125 -37.14 -10.89 25.20
C SER A 1125 -38.41 -11.71 25.55
N GLU A 1126 -39.56 -11.33 25.00
CA GLU A 1126 -40.53 -12.17 24.26
C GLU A 1126 -41.41 -11.26 23.38
#